data_AF-A0A418BLB4-F1
#
_entry.id   AF-A0A418BLB4-F1
#
_cell.length_a   1.000
_cell.length_b   1.000
_cell.length_c   1.000
_cell.angle_alpha   90.00
_cell.angle_beta   90.00
_cell.angle_gamma   90.00
#
_symmetry.space_group_name_H-M   'P 1'
#
loop_
_entity.id
_entity.type
_entity.pdbx_description
1 polymer ?
#
loop_
_entity_poly.entity_id
_entity_poly.type
_entity_poly.pdbx_seq_one_letter_code
_entity_poly.pdbx_strand_id
1 'polypeptide(L)'
;MHIIVAMYLVMWATLLQTALDADLVSVRVYQPLVTSVVYVITATLHLYAVYSVVVSECKQRPLSQKVGPSIDAIAPQSRIALFDLDNWYDHSIILFNLIEIACASTQATTMFRTIVEPAKVVSYAVVVVLYIVLSPLILFVRNTQAKTSLVNVADSILSFTLSCGHPFAAVVFQLSDYVLVHPALEHDNLWSTQTLVLTRQLLPSTFVHLCSILGLHVGTYLALRRVMNTSHHIHLALTAVTEKKPPVAPVTRTRTARVKQTLHLLVHASRSSLQDQLKLSRKKRLLLRVNLVVNMTLGMASIIVITRSMVRRTHCPEYCRAYSRPLFDLSCHCAYVEVNCVLQGIVDPLPLLDPAIILWISMAAVAILGSVVGIGLSKHMPPYMDNLGLRRTYQRTYRTSIFFVLVSLLHGGLEWILSVPLGREFHVRNLIYTLAMQYVFFFNIAAPLRHLALSSQAMTSVVTTTSKAASRMKELEQYLRSNHGLPTFMTFCQRDFRTEELRAWQLVEQFKQRLVSARKLLTTCLVPQCALACPTSVKWGPTYVARLESWLRRDEDIVGNELPTTFFDEFQAALLEALCEDVWLRFQRQSLDWIDHDRRRRSLEGMDTVLRMVVKQQPAFPLPFPVAPAESKQTSTTVVQVFR
;
A
#
# COMPACT_ATOMS: atom_id res chain seq x y z
N MET A 1 -1.72 27.06 15.33
CA MET A 1 -1.48 25.60 15.30
C MET A 1 -0.74 25.15 14.04
N HIS A 2 -1.25 25.40 12.81
CA HIS A 2 -0.55 25.04 11.56
C HIS A 2 0.93 25.48 11.51
N ILE A 3 1.21 26.74 11.86
CA ILE A 3 2.57 27.29 11.90
C ILE A 3 3.45 26.53 12.90
N ILE A 4 2.95 26.24 14.10
CA ILE A 4 3.70 25.53 15.14
C ILE A 4 4.06 24.11 14.67
N VAL A 5 3.11 23.37 14.09
CA VAL A 5 3.38 22.03 13.55
C VAL A 5 4.39 22.09 12.41
N ALA A 6 4.27 23.07 11.51
CA ALA A 6 5.22 23.25 10.41
C ALA A 6 6.64 23.56 10.93
N MET A 7 6.78 24.47 11.90
CA MET A 7 8.08 24.79 12.52
C MET A 7 8.68 23.56 13.22
N TYR A 8 7.87 22.81 13.96
CA TYR A 8 8.31 21.57 14.62
C TYR A 8 8.84 20.54 13.62
N LEU A 9 8.11 20.31 12.52
CA LEU A 9 8.53 19.38 11.48
C LEU A 9 9.78 19.84 10.74
N VAL A 10 9.90 21.14 10.45
CA VAL A 10 11.09 21.73 9.83
C VAL A 10 12.29 21.60 10.76
N MET A 11 12.13 21.89 12.06
CA MET A 11 13.18 21.72 13.06
C MET A 11 13.73 20.29 13.04
N TRP A 12 12.87 19.27 13.13
CA TRP A 12 13.33 17.87 13.06
C TRP A 12 13.93 17.50 11.70
N ALA A 13 13.38 18.00 10.59
CA ALA A 13 13.94 17.77 9.28
C ALA A 13 15.36 18.37 9.15
N THR A 14 15.60 19.55 9.71
CA THR A 14 16.92 20.19 9.74
C THR A 14 17.89 19.42 10.64
N LEU A 15 17.47 19.02 11.84
CA LEU A 15 18.29 18.20 12.75
C LEU A 15 18.73 16.90 12.09
N LEU A 16 17.84 16.23 11.34
CA LEU A 16 18.18 15.01 10.60
C LEU A 16 19.19 15.23 9.47
N GLN A 17 19.28 16.44 8.92
CA GLN A 17 20.23 16.79 7.86
C GLN A 17 21.57 17.29 8.41
N THR A 18 21.58 17.84 9.63
CA THR A 18 22.79 18.41 10.26
C THR A 18 23.42 17.51 11.31
N ALA A 19 22.73 16.44 11.74
CA ALA A 19 23.26 15.50 12.72
C ALA A 19 24.44 14.68 12.17
N LEU A 20 25.40 14.38 13.05
CA LEU A 20 26.51 13.49 12.73
C LEU A 20 26.02 12.03 12.58
N ASP A 21 26.71 11.23 11.78
CA ASP A 21 26.36 9.82 11.57
C ASP A 21 26.34 9.03 12.91
N ALA A 22 27.25 9.37 13.83
CA ALA A 22 27.29 8.78 15.17
C ALA A 22 26.00 9.05 15.97
N ASP A 23 25.47 10.27 15.88
CA ASP A 23 24.25 10.68 16.58
C ASP A 23 23.03 9.96 16.00
N LEU A 24 22.95 9.86 14.67
CA LEU A 24 21.86 9.16 13.97
C LEU A 24 21.81 7.66 14.33
N VAL A 25 22.98 7.03 14.49
CA VAL A 25 23.09 5.64 14.96
C VAL A 25 22.66 5.53 16.42
N SER A 26 23.08 6.45 17.28
CA SER A 26 22.73 6.45 18.70
C SER A 26 21.21 6.59 18.93
N VAL A 27 20.53 7.39 18.10
CA VAL A 27 19.09 7.64 18.14
C VAL A 27 18.29 6.58 17.35
N ARG A 28 18.96 5.70 16.61
CA ARG A 28 18.34 4.60 15.83
C ARG A 28 17.27 5.08 14.86
N VAL A 29 17.55 6.17 14.14
CA VAL A 29 16.59 6.76 13.20
C VAL A 29 16.35 5.84 12.00
N TYR A 30 15.07 5.62 11.68
CA TYR A 30 14.65 4.95 10.46
C TYR A 30 14.92 5.85 9.25
N GLN A 31 15.85 5.42 8.38
CA GLN A 31 16.16 6.05 7.09
C GLN A 31 16.09 7.60 7.15
N PRO A 32 17.11 8.28 7.69
CA PRO A 32 17.04 9.71 8.02
C PRO A 32 16.66 10.60 6.83
N LEU A 33 17.13 10.27 5.62
CA LEU A 33 16.76 10.97 4.39
C LEU A 33 15.26 10.87 4.09
N VAL A 34 14.69 9.66 4.17
CA VAL A 34 13.27 9.41 3.88
C VAL A 34 12.40 10.13 4.91
N THR A 35 12.76 10.02 6.19
CA THR A 35 12.05 10.68 7.28
C THR A 35 12.09 12.21 7.13
N SER A 36 13.25 12.78 6.79
CA SER A 36 13.39 14.22 6.52
C SER A 36 12.50 14.68 5.37
N VAL A 37 12.49 13.95 4.24
CA VAL A 37 11.62 14.27 3.09
C VAL A 37 10.14 14.22 3.48
N VAL A 38 9.70 13.20 4.22
CA VAL A 38 8.30 13.08 4.68
C VAL A 38 7.91 14.26 5.60
N TYR A 39 8.80 14.68 6.50
CA TYR A 39 8.56 15.84 7.36
C TYR A 39 8.48 17.14 6.57
N VAL A 40 9.35 17.35 5.57
CA VAL A 40 9.28 18.53 4.69
C VAL A 40 7.96 18.55 3.91
N ILE A 41 7.56 17.43 3.30
CA ILE A 41 6.27 17.34 2.58
C ILE A 41 5.11 17.68 3.52
N THR A 42 5.09 17.11 4.71
CA THR A 42 4.02 17.35 5.68
C THR A 42 4.02 18.79 6.19
N ALA A 43 5.19 19.40 6.39
CA ALA A 43 5.31 20.81 6.74
C ALA A 43 4.77 21.72 5.63
N THR A 44 5.11 21.45 4.37
CA THR A 44 4.59 22.23 3.22
C THR A 44 3.07 22.13 3.11
N LEU A 45 2.47 20.98 3.44
CA LEU A 45 1.02 20.81 3.50
C LEU A 45 0.36 21.77 4.53
N HIS A 46 0.93 21.86 5.74
CA HIS A 46 0.42 22.80 6.76
C HIS A 46 0.65 24.27 6.38
N LEU A 47 1.78 24.60 5.75
CA LEU A 47 2.05 25.97 5.25
C LEU A 47 1.10 26.35 4.10
N TYR A 48 0.80 25.41 3.20
CA TYR A 48 -0.17 25.61 2.13
C TYR A 48 -1.57 25.93 2.68
N ALA A 49 -2.00 25.27 3.76
CA ALA A 49 -3.26 25.62 4.42
C ALA A 49 -3.27 27.07 4.91
N VAL A 50 -2.18 27.54 5.53
CA VAL A 50 -2.04 28.95 5.95
C VAL A 50 -2.10 29.88 4.74
N TYR A 51 -1.35 29.58 3.69
CA TYR A 51 -1.35 30.37 2.44
C TYR A 51 -2.75 30.48 1.83
N SER A 52 -3.51 29.38 1.79
CA SER A 52 -4.86 29.36 1.24
C SER A 52 -5.82 30.29 1.99
N VAL A 53 -5.67 30.41 3.32
CA VAL A 53 -6.46 31.32 4.15
C VAL A 53 -6.07 32.77 3.84
N VAL A 54 -4.78 33.10 3.88
CA VAL A 54 -4.29 34.47 3.63
C VAL A 54 -4.72 34.98 2.25
N VAL A 55 -4.58 34.15 1.20
CA VAL A 55 -4.99 34.53 -0.16
C VAL A 55 -6.50 34.69 -0.28
N SER A 56 -7.30 33.85 0.41
CA SER A 56 -8.75 33.97 0.39
C SER A 56 -9.24 35.28 1.01
N GLU A 57 -8.63 35.73 2.11
CA GLU A 57 -8.94 37.01 2.74
C GLU A 57 -8.45 38.20 1.90
N CYS A 58 -7.29 38.10 1.25
CA CYS A 58 -6.80 39.14 0.34
C CYS A 58 -7.70 39.33 -0.89
N LYS A 59 -8.29 38.25 -1.43
CA LYS A 59 -9.24 38.33 -2.56
C LYS A 59 -10.62 38.85 -2.15
N GLN A 60 -11.00 38.76 -0.88
CA GLN A 60 -12.29 39.20 -0.35
C GLN A 60 -12.33 40.68 0.07
N ARG A 61 -11.22 41.43 0.00
CA ARG A 61 -11.26 42.90 0.11
C ARG A 61 -11.76 43.49 -1.22
N PRO A 62 -12.99 44.03 -1.31
CA PRO A 62 -13.48 44.54 -2.57
C PRO A 62 -12.84 45.91 -2.84
N LEU A 63 -12.22 46.05 -4.00
CA LEU A 63 -12.14 47.36 -4.63
C LEU A 63 -13.58 47.85 -4.83
N SER A 64 -13.85 49.02 -4.27
CA SER A 64 -15.11 49.74 -4.37
C SER A 64 -15.62 49.80 -5.83
N GLN A 65 -16.82 49.25 -6.02
CA GLN A 65 -17.91 49.85 -6.81
C GLN A 65 -17.75 49.98 -8.34
N LYS A 66 -18.41 49.08 -9.07
CA LYS A 66 -19.37 49.46 -10.13
C LYS A 66 -20.35 48.31 -10.38
N VAL A 67 -21.59 48.52 -9.94
CA VAL A 67 -22.74 47.64 -10.16
C VAL A 67 -23.23 47.83 -11.59
N GLY A 68 -23.29 46.74 -12.36
CA GLY A 68 -24.10 46.61 -13.57
C GLY A 68 -24.98 45.36 -13.44
N PRO A 69 -26.24 45.38 -13.91
CA PRO A 69 -27.14 44.25 -13.71
C PRO A 69 -26.82 43.16 -14.73
N SER A 70 -26.06 42.14 -14.35
CA SER A 70 -26.04 40.85 -15.06
C SER A 70 -27.11 39.96 -14.45
N ILE A 71 -28.11 39.61 -15.24
CA ILE A 71 -29.07 38.56 -14.91
C ILE A 71 -28.33 37.24 -15.11
N ASP A 72 -27.66 36.77 -14.06
CA ASP A 72 -27.07 35.44 -14.07
C ASP A 72 -28.15 34.42 -13.69
N ALA A 73 -28.47 33.57 -14.66
CA ALA A 73 -29.37 32.44 -14.52
C ALA A 73 -28.98 31.60 -13.30
N ILE A 74 -29.91 31.46 -12.35
CA ILE A 74 -29.80 30.51 -11.25
C ILE A 74 -29.84 29.10 -11.87
N ALA A 75 -28.66 28.52 -12.11
CA ALA A 75 -28.54 27.12 -12.44
C ALA A 75 -29.12 26.30 -11.26
N PRO A 76 -30.03 25.34 -11.50
CA PRO A 76 -30.53 24.49 -10.43
C PRO A 76 -29.40 23.54 -10.03
N GLN A 77 -28.59 23.95 -9.05
CA GLN A 77 -27.62 23.06 -8.42
C GLN A 77 -28.38 21.88 -7.83
N SER A 78 -28.15 20.73 -8.46
CA SER A 78 -28.74 19.44 -8.17
C SER A 78 -28.55 19.09 -6.71
N ARG A 79 -29.59 19.27 -5.88
CA ARG A 79 -29.62 18.82 -4.48
C ARG A 79 -29.23 17.35 -4.33
N ILE A 80 -29.41 16.54 -5.37
CA ILE A 80 -29.10 15.10 -5.42
C ILE A 80 -27.59 14.81 -5.32
N ALA A 81 -26.72 15.66 -5.89
CA ALA A 81 -25.26 15.47 -5.82
C ALA A 81 -24.66 15.91 -4.47
N LEU A 82 -25.30 16.85 -3.78
CA LEU A 82 -24.90 17.31 -2.45
C LEU A 82 -25.13 16.23 -1.37
N PHE A 83 -26.19 15.44 -1.51
CA PHE A 83 -26.55 14.41 -0.52
C PHE A 83 -25.65 13.16 -0.57
N ASP A 84 -25.12 12.78 -1.73
CA ASP A 84 -24.24 11.61 -1.85
C ASP A 84 -22.82 11.92 -1.31
N LEU A 85 -22.39 13.17 -1.42
CA LEU A 85 -21.11 13.67 -0.91
C LEU A 85 -21.10 13.75 0.64
N ASP A 86 -22.21 14.17 1.24
CA ASP A 86 -22.37 14.27 2.71
C ASP A 86 -22.36 12.88 3.38
N ASN A 87 -22.84 11.86 2.66
CA ASN A 87 -22.91 10.48 3.14
C ASN A 87 -21.52 9.78 3.16
N TRP A 88 -20.69 10.08 2.16
CA TRP A 88 -19.27 9.68 2.10
C TRP A 88 -18.41 10.42 3.12
N TYR A 89 -18.75 11.69 3.40
CA TYR A 89 -18.02 12.54 4.32
C TYR A 89 -18.04 11.99 5.76
N ASP A 90 -19.20 11.57 6.26
CA ASP A 90 -19.32 11.02 7.62
C ASP A 90 -18.59 9.69 7.84
N HIS A 91 -18.62 8.80 6.84
CA HIS A 91 -17.86 7.54 6.90
C HIS A 91 -16.35 7.81 6.90
N SER A 92 -15.91 8.79 6.12
CA SER A 92 -14.52 9.20 6.06
C SER A 92 -14.06 9.77 7.41
N ILE A 93 -14.88 10.58 8.09
CA ILE A 93 -14.57 11.12 9.42
C ILE A 93 -14.36 9.98 10.43
N ILE A 94 -15.28 9.02 10.50
CA ILE A 94 -15.17 7.89 11.43
C ILE A 94 -13.90 7.09 11.14
N LEU A 95 -13.61 6.81 9.86
CA LEU A 95 -12.41 6.06 9.46
C LEU A 95 -11.12 6.80 9.86
N PHE A 96 -11.03 8.11 9.60
CA PHE A 96 -9.87 8.91 9.97
C PHE A 96 -9.68 8.97 11.49
N ASN A 97 -10.76 9.12 12.26
CA ASN A 97 -10.67 9.13 13.72
C ASN A 97 -10.18 7.77 14.26
N LEU A 98 -10.62 6.64 13.68
CA LEU A 98 -10.12 5.31 14.06
C LEU A 98 -8.64 5.12 13.72
N ILE A 99 -8.19 5.61 12.56
CA ILE A 99 -6.78 5.60 12.18
C ILE A 99 -5.96 6.44 13.17
N GLU A 100 -6.45 7.63 13.51
CA GLU A 100 -5.77 8.53 14.46
C GLU A 100 -5.64 7.90 15.85
N ILE A 101 -6.70 7.25 16.33
CA ILE A 101 -6.67 6.48 17.59
C ILE A 101 -5.65 5.35 17.52
N ALA A 102 -5.58 4.61 16.42
CA ALA A 102 -4.61 3.53 16.24
C ALA A 102 -3.17 4.06 16.25
N CYS A 103 -2.91 5.17 15.55
CA CYS A 103 -1.62 5.87 15.54
C CYS A 103 -1.23 6.36 16.93
N ALA A 104 -2.14 7.05 17.63
CA ALA A 104 -1.92 7.59 18.97
C ALA A 104 -1.67 6.48 20.01
N SER A 105 -2.41 5.37 19.91
CA SER A 105 -2.25 4.20 20.79
C SER A 105 -0.93 3.47 20.53
N THR A 106 -0.51 3.39 19.26
CA THR A 106 0.80 2.85 18.88
C THR A 106 1.91 3.70 19.45
N GLN A 107 1.80 5.03 19.31
CA GLN A 107 2.78 5.97 19.86
C GLN A 107 2.83 5.95 21.39
N ALA A 108 1.68 5.83 22.07
CA ALA A 108 1.65 5.61 23.51
C ALA A 108 2.38 4.31 23.87
N THR A 109 2.09 3.21 23.18
CA THR A 109 2.74 1.91 23.45
C THR A 109 4.25 1.98 23.29
N THR A 110 4.75 2.72 22.29
CA THR A 110 6.20 2.92 22.14
C THR A 110 6.75 3.79 23.26
N MET A 111 6.08 4.87 23.68
CA MET A 111 6.46 5.69 24.83
C MET A 111 6.58 4.87 26.13
N PHE A 112 5.61 4.01 26.44
CA PHE A 112 5.66 3.14 27.64
C PHE A 112 6.83 2.15 27.60
N ARG A 113 7.25 1.70 26.40
CA ARG A 113 8.38 0.78 26.24
C ARG A 113 9.74 1.46 26.34
N THR A 114 9.83 2.72 25.94
CA THR A 114 11.12 3.43 25.85
C THR A 114 11.31 4.39 27.01
N ILE A 115 10.40 5.34 27.20
CA ILE A 115 10.56 6.46 28.13
C ILE A 115 10.56 5.95 29.58
N VAL A 116 11.53 6.45 30.35
CA VAL A 116 11.78 6.10 31.74
C VAL A 116 10.88 6.88 32.70
N GLU A 117 10.66 8.16 32.42
CA GLU A 117 9.92 9.06 33.30
C GLU A 117 8.40 8.80 33.23
N PRO A 118 7.79 8.35 34.34
CA PRO A 118 6.38 7.97 34.33
C PRO A 118 5.46 9.16 34.05
N ALA A 119 5.81 10.36 34.51
CA ALA A 119 4.99 11.56 34.34
C ALA A 119 4.78 11.91 32.86
N LYS A 120 5.83 11.84 32.03
CA LYS A 120 5.77 12.13 30.59
C LYS A 120 4.89 11.11 29.85
N VAL A 121 5.02 9.84 30.20
CA VAL A 121 4.27 8.76 29.56
C VAL A 121 2.81 8.76 29.98
N VAL A 122 2.52 8.92 31.27
CA VAL A 122 1.15 8.96 31.80
C VAL A 122 0.40 10.17 31.27
N SER A 123 1.05 11.34 31.21
CA SER A 123 0.41 12.55 30.65
C SER A 123 0.01 12.36 29.19
N TYR A 124 0.87 11.78 28.34
CA TYR A 124 0.50 11.45 26.96
C TYR A 124 -0.66 10.46 26.91
N ALA A 125 -0.60 9.41 27.72
CA ALA A 125 -1.63 8.37 27.77
C ALA A 125 -3.00 8.92 28.18
N VAL A 126 -3.04 9.87 29.12
CA VAL A 126 -4.28 10.57 29.52
C VAL A 126 -4.87 11.32 28.33
N VAL A 127 -4.06 12.03 27.54
CA VAL A 127 -4.55 12.71 26.32
C VAL A 127 -5.10 11.72 25.31
N VAL A 128 -4.45 10.56 25.12
CA VAL A 128 -4.94 9.48 24.23
C VAL A 128 -6.29 8.95 24.70
N VAL A 129 -6.43 8.65 26.00
CA VAL A 129 -7.70 8.18 26.59
C VAL A 129 -8.79 9.22 26.44
N LEU A 130 -8.49 10.50 26.72
CA LEU A 130 -9.42 11.60 26.52
C LEU A 130 -9.85 11.69 25.06
N TYR A 131 -8.93 11.56 24.11
CA TYR A 131 -9.25 11.58 22.69
C TYR A 131 -10.18 10.42 22.28
N ILE A 132 -9.87 9.19 22.71
CA ILE A 132 -10.69 8.00 22.46
C ILE A 132 -12.13 8.19 23.00
N VAL A 133 -12.28 8.78 24.19
CA VAL A 133 -13.60 8.96 24.81
C VAL A 133 -14.37 10.13 24.20
N LEU A 134 -13.70 11.25 23.91
CA LEU A 134 -14.34 12.48 23.45
C LEU A 134 -14.68 12.46 21.96
N SER A 135 -13.81 11.89 21.11
CA SER A 135 -14.00 11.80 19.64
C SER A 135 -15.34 11.19 19.18
N PRO A 136 -15.85 10.09 19.77
CA PRO A 136 -17.16 9.55 19.40
C PRO A 136 -18.34 10.36 19.98
N LEU A 137 -18.20 10.96 21.17
CA LEU A 137 -19.26 11.74 21.82
C LEU A 137 -19.60 13.00 21.01
N ILE A 138 -18.58 13.54 20.37
CA ILE A 138 -18.61 14.65 19.41
C ILE A 138 -19.61 14.40 18.27
N LEU A 139 -19.71 13.16 17.76
CA LEU A 139 -20.60 12.82 16.63
C LEU A 139 -22.08 12.70 17.02
N PHE A 140 -22.43 12.73 18.31
CA PHE A 140 -23.81 12.61 18.80
C PHE A 140 -24.47 13.94 19.15
N VAL A 141 -23.76 15.06 19.02
CA VAL A 141 -24.27 16.37 19.42
C VAL A 141 -25.26 16.93 18.37
N ARG A 142 -26.52 17.07 18.78
CA ARG A 142 -27.68 17.33 17.89
C ARG A 142 -28.00 18.82 17.65
N ASN A 143 -27.26 19.76 18.24
CA ASN A 143 -27.52 21.20 18.11
C ASN A 143 -26.53 21.86 17.13
N THR A 144 -27.04 22.60 16.15
CA THR A 144 -26.64 22.46 14.74
C THR A 144 -25.50 23.35 14.24
N GLN A 145 -25.02 24.37 14.96
CA GLN A 145 -23.90 25.20 14.47
C GLN A 145 -22.87 25.65 15.52
N ALA A 146 -23.31 26.14 16.69
CA ALA A 146 -22.36 26.56 17.73
C ALA A 146 -21.65 25.36 18.39
N LYS A 147 -22.37 24.24 18.57
CA LYS A 147 -21.80 23.04 19.19
C LYS A 147 -20.86 22.28 18.25
N THR A 148 -21.12 22.27 16.94
CA THR A 148 -20.25 21.63 15.94
C THR A 148 -18.92 22.37 15.79
N SER A 149 -18.90 23.70 15.93
CA SER A 149 -17.67 24.50 15.95
C SER A 149 -16.80 24.21 17.19
N LEU A 150 -17.40 24.21 18.40
CA LEU A 150 -16.68 23.90 19.64
C LEU A 150 -16.06 22.50 19.59
N VAL A 151 -16.80 21.55 19.03
CA VAL A 151 -16.40 20.17 18.86
C VAL A 151 -15.21 20.01 17.91
N ASN A 152 -15.22 20.66 16.74
CA ASN A 152 -14.10 20.64 15.81
C ASN A 152 -12.86 21.31 16.41
N VAL A 153 -13.05 22.36 17.22
CA VAL A 153 -11.96 23.01 17.94
C VAL A 153 -11.36 22.06 18.98
N ALA A 154 -12.17 21.37 19.78
CA ALA A 154 -11.69 20.39 20.75
C ALA A 154 -10.93 19.23 20.10
N ASP A 155 -11.45 18.68 19.00
CA ASP A 155 -10.76 17.67 18.16
C ASP A 155 -9.40 18.20 17.70
N SER A 156 -9.35 19.41 17.13
CA SER A 156 -8.09 20.02 16.68
C SER A 156 -7.07 20.25 17.80
N ILE A 157 -7.51 20.60 19.01
CA ILE A 157 -6.63 20.79 20.17
C ILE A 157 -6.03 19.46 20.61
N LEU A 158 -6.85 18.41 20.70
CA LEU A 158 -6.40 17.08 21.11
C LEU A 158 -5.47 16.47 20.07
N SER A 159 -5.83 16.52 18.78
CA SER A 159 -4.98 16.08 17.67
C SER A 159 -3.65 16.83 17.62
N PHE A 160 -3.68 18.16 17.79
CA PHE A 160 -2.46 18.96 17.89
C PHE A 160 -1.59 18.56 19.09
N THR A 161 -2.21 18.33 20.24
CA THR A 161 -1.51 17.93 21.47
C THR A 161 -0.86 16.55 21.30
N LEU A 162 -1.55 15.59 20.68
CA LEU A 162 -1.05 14.25 20.44
C LEU A 162 0.07 14.19 19.39
N SER A 163 0.00 15.02 18.35
CA SER A 163 0.98 15.01 17.26
C SER A 163 2.25 15.79 17.59
N CYS A 164 2.11 16.99 18.15
CA CYS A 164 3.21 17.94 18.29
C CYS A 164 3.28 18.55 19.69
N GLY A 165 2.15 18.93 20.28
CA GLY A 165 2.11 19.72 21.51
C GLY A 165 2.79 19.04 22.71
N HIS A 166 2.42 17.79 23.01
CA HIS A 166 3.02 17.04 24.11
C HIS A 166 4.49 16.66 23.84
N PRO A 167 4.85 16.09 22.67
CA PRO A 167 6.25 15.85 22.31
C PRO A 167 7.14 17.09 22.42
N PHE A 168 6.65 18.23 21.94
CA PHE A 168 7.37 19.50 21.99
C PHE A 168 7.53 20.00 23.43
N ALA A 169 6.45 19.98 24.24
CA ALA A 169 6.51 20.36 25.64
C ALA A 169 7.52 19.51 26.43
N ALA A 170 7.57 18.20 26.18
CA ALA A 170 8.51 17.29 26.84
C ALA A 170 9.98 17.68 26.57
N VAL A 171 10.31 18.09 25.33
CA VAL A 171 11.64 18.59 24.97
C VAL A 171 11.92 19.94 25.62
N VAL A 172 10.97 20.87 25.53
CA VAL A 172 11.13 22.23 26.09
C VAL A 172 11.37 22.18 27.59
N PHE A 173 10.62 21.35 28.33
CA PHE A 173 10.85 21.19 29.76
C PHE A 173 12.27 20.66 30.06
N GLN A 174 12.71 19.63 29.34
CA GLN A 174 14.05 19.05 29.54
C GLN A 174 15.17 20.02 29.18
N LEU A 175 15.01 20.78 28.09
CA LEU A 175 15.97 21.80 27.67
C LEU A 175 15.98 22.99 28.63
N SER A 176 14.82 23.39 29.16
CA SER A 176 14.74 24.50 30.12
C SER A 176 15.43 24.16 31.44
N ASP A 177 15.32 22.91 31.90
CA ASP A 177 16.00 22.45 33.12
C ASP A 177 17.52 22.47 32.93
N TYR A 178 18.00 22.01 31.77
CA TYR A 178 19.41 22.06 31.39
C TYR A 178 19.96 23.49 31.30
N VAL A 179 19.28 24.38 30.56
CA VAL A 179 19.79 25.72 30.25
C VAL A 179 19.63 26.70 31.42
N LEU A 180 18.53 26.61 32.18
CA LEU A 180 18.15 27.63 33.16
C LEU A 180 18.38 27.20 34.62
N VAL A 181 18.35 25.91 34.93
CA VAL A 181 18.34 25.43 36.33
C VAL A 181 19.66 24.74 36.69
N HIS A 182 20.08 23.75 35.90
CA HIS A 182 21.23 22.91 36.24
C HIS A 182 22.13 22.62 35.01
N PRO A 183 23.06 23.53 34.66
CA PRO A 183 23.97 23.31 33.53
C PRO A 183 24.92 22.11 33.75
N ALA A 184 25.10 21.66 35.00
CA ALA A 184 25.89 20.46 35.32
C ALA A 184 25.26 19.14 34.85
N LEU A 185 23.99 19.16 34.38
CA LEU A 185 23.28 17.97 33.87
C LEU A 185 23.95 17.32 32.65
N GLU A 186 24.84 18.02 31.94
CA GLU A 186 25.64 17.44 30.84
C GLU A 186 26.46 16.22 31.29
N HIS A 187 26.94 16.23 32.54
CA HIS A 187 27.77 15.16 33.10
C HIS A 187 26.95 14.08 33.82
N ASP A 188 25.62 14.23 33.90
CA ASP A 188 24.74 13.25 34.50
C ASP A 188 24.34 12.18 33.46
N ASN A 189 24.88 10.98 33.64
CA ASN A 189 24.58 9.82 32.79
C ASN A 189 23.10 9.42 32.83
N LEU A 190 22.40 9.67 33.94
CA LEU A 190 20.97 9.39 34.06
C LEU A 190 20.17 10.36 33.19
N TRP A 191 20.45 11.67 33.29
CA TRP A 191 19.83 12.70 32.46
C TRP A 191 20.12 12.46 30.98
N SER A 192 21.38 12.17 30.64
CA SER A 192 21.77 11.85 29.25
C SER A 192 21.00 10.65 28.71
N THR A 193 20.83 9.60 29.51
CA THR A 193 20.02 8.43 29.11
C THR A 193 18.55 8.79 28.91
N GLN A 194 17.97 9.59 29.81
CA GLN A 194 16.58 10.05 29.70
C GLN A 194 16.38 10.89 28.44
N THR A 195 17.28 11.83 28.17
CA THR A 195 17.26 12.69 26.98
C THR A 195 17.41 11.86 25.70
N LEU A 196 18.37 10.92 25.66
CA LEU A 196 18.58 10.05 24.50
C LEU A 196 17.34 9.21 24.17
N VAL A 197 16.74 8.61 25.20
CA VAL A 197 15.55 7.77 25.05
C VAL A 197 14.32 8.61 24.64
N LEU A 198 14.19 9.83 25.14
CA LEU A 198 13.18 10.77 24.69
C LEU A 198 13.38 11.13 23.20
N THR A 199 14.61 11.46 22.80
CA THR A 199 14.95 11.76 21.39
C THR A 199 14.67 10.58 20.46
N ARG A 200 14.96 9.34 20.90
CA ARG A 200 14.60 8.09 20.18
C ARG A 200 13.11 7.91 19.95
N GLN A 201 12.27 8.59 20.72
CA GLN A 201 10.82 8.55 20.55
C GLN A 201 10.29 9.69 19.67
N LEU A 202 11.01 10.81 19.61
CA LEU A 202 10.64 11.95 18.78
C LEU A 202 10.97 11.70 17.30
N LEU A 203 11.94 10.83 17.04
CA LEU A 203 12.30 10.38 15.71
C LEU A 203 11.83 8.93 15.47
N PRO A 204 11.30 8.61 14.27
CA PRO A 204 10.82 7.28 13.97
C PRO A 204 12.00 6.32 13.88
N SER A 205 11.96 5.22 14.62
CA SER A 205 12.96 4.15 14.60
C SER A 205 12.57 2.98 13.71
N THR A 206 11.30 2.91 13.29
CA THR A 206 10.77 1.89 12.38
C THR A 206 9.79 2.52 11.40
N PHE A 207 9.51 1.81 10.30
CA PHE A 207 8.51 2.22 9.31
C PHE A 207 7.11 2.42 9.93
N VAL A 208 6.69 1.51 10.82
CA VAL A 208 5.39 1.62 11.51
C VAL A 208 5.34 2.85 12.40
N HIS A 209 6.45 3.20 13.07
CA HIS A 209 6.54 4.41 13.87
C HIS A 209 6.42 5.66 12.98
N LEU A 210 7.09 5.68 11.81
CA LEU A 210 6.96 6.76 10.83
C LEU A 210 5.50 6.93 10.35
N CYS A 211 4.82 5.84 9.99
CA CYS A 211 3.42 5.88 9.59
C CYS A 211 2.50 6.40 10.71
N SER A 212 2.77 6.04 11.97
CA SER A 212 1.99 6.50 13.11
C SER A 212 2.14 8.01 13.32
N ILE A 213 3.38 8.52 13.31
CA ILE A 213 3.67 9.96 13.41
C ILE A 213 3.01 10.73 12.24
N LEU A 214 3.18 10.21 11.01
CA LEU A 214 2.56 10.82 9.83
C LEU A 214 1.03 10.85 9.94
N GLY A 215 0.42 9.75 10.40
CA GLY A 215 -1.01 9.66 10.62
C GLY A 215 -1.53 10.72 11.58
N LEU A 216 -0.81 10.99 12.68
CA LEU A 216 -1.17 12.05 13.63
C LEU A 216 -1.05 13.46 13.03
N HIS A 217 -0.01 13.75 12.24
CA HIS A 217 0.13 15.06 11.59
C HIS A 217 -0.93 15.28 10.50
N VAL A 218 -1.23 14.25 9.71
CA VAL A 218 -2.34 14.29 8.74
C VAL A 218 -3.69 14.44 9.44
N GLY A 219 -3.93 13.72 10.54
CA GLY A 219 -5.13 13.89 11.38
C GLY A 219 -5.28 15.32 11.89
N THR A 220 -4.20 15.88 12.42
CA THR A 220 -4.14 17.29 12.86
C THR A 220 -4.42 18.27 11.72
N TYR A 221 -3.88 18.02 10.53
CA TYR A 221 -4.18 18.83 9.33
C TYR A 221 -5.67 18.80 8.99
N LEU A 222 -6.28 17.62 8.98
CA LEU A 222 -7.70 17.44 8.66
C LEU A 222 -8.59 18.11 9.72
N ALA A 223 -8.30 17.93 11.01
CA ALA A 223 -9.03 18.54 12.11
C ALA A 223 -9.00 20.08 12.02
N LEU A 224 -7.83 20.67 11.79
CA LEU A 224 -7.69 22.13 11.61
C LEU A 224 -8.43 22.63 10.37
N ARG A 225 -8.39 21.89 9.25
CA ARG A 225 -9.11 22.26 8.03
C ARG A 225 -10.63 22.20 8.22
N ARG A 226 -11.15 21.26 9.03
CA ARG A 226 -12.56 21.21 9.41
C ARG A 226 -12.95 22.48 10.19
N VAL A 227 -12.14 22.90 11.15
CA VAL A 227 -12.36 24.16 11.90
C VAL A 227 -12.43 25.35 10.95
N MET A 228 -11.45 25.49 10.04
CA MET A 228 -11.40 26.57 9.05
C MET A 228 -12.63 26.60 8.13
N ASN A 229 -13.07 25.43 7.63
CA ASN A 229 -14.24 25.37 6.77
C ASN A 229 -15.51 25.78 7.55
N THR A 230 -15.64 25.36 8.81
CA THR A 230 -16.78 25.79 9.64
C THR A 230 -16.78 27.28 9.94
N SER A 231 -15.63 27.90 10.22
CA SER A 231 -15.56 29.34 10.48
C SER A 231 -15.89 30.17 9.23
N HIS A 232 -15.41 29.76 8.05
CA HIS A 232 -15.72 30.45 6.79
C HIS A 232 -17.21 30.41 6.45
N HIS A 233 -17.88 29.27 6.66
CA HIS A 233 -19.34 29.16 6.46
C HIS A 233 -20.14 30.02 7.45
N ILE A 234 -19.70 30.10 8.71
CA ILE A 234 -20.34 30.97 9.73
C ILE A 234 -20.16 32.45 9.36
N HIS A 235 -18.95 32.85 8.95
CA HIS A 235 -18.67 34.23 8.54
C HIS A 235 -19.52 34.64 7.33
N LEU A 236 -19.59 33.80 6.29
CA LEU A 236 -20.45 34.04 5.11
C LEU A 236 -21.95 34.08 5.45
N ALA A 237 -22.41 33.23 6.38
CA ALA A 237 -23.80 33.24 6.80
C ALA A 237 -24.16 34.52 7.58
N LEU A 238 -23.25 34.99 8.43
CA LEU A 238 -23.40 36.25 9.17
C LEU A 238 -23.42 37.46 8.23
N THR A 239 -22.52 37.52 7.24
CA THR A 239 -22.48 38.63 6.27
C THR A 239 -23.70 38.64 5.34
N ALA A 240 -24.20 37.47 4.92
CA ALA A 240 -25.41 37.37 4.10
C ALA A 240 -26.71 37.75 4.85
N VAL A 241 -26.73 37.62 6.19
CA VAL A 241 -27.87 38.04 7.02
C VAL A 241 -27.88 39.57 7.20
N THR A 242 -26.70 40.20 7.25
CA THR A 242 -26.60 41.66 7.39
C THR A 242 -26.96 42.44 6.12
N GLU A 243 -27.03 41.80 4.94
CA GLU A 243 -27.21 42.49 3.65
C GLU A 243 -28.61 42.34 3.00
N LYS A 244 -29.58 41.68 3.67
CA LYS A 244 -30.91 41.46 3.08
C LYS A 244 -31.82 42.70 3.10
N LYS A 245 -31.89 43.41 1.96
CA LYS A 245 -33.04 44.25 1.55
C LYS A 245 -34.18 43.36 1.03
N PRO A 246 -35.48 43.65 1.31
CA PRO A 246 -36.58 42.72 1.02
C PRO A 246 -36.84 42.58 -0.49
N PRO A 247 -37.13 41.36 -1.00
CA PRO A 247 -37.46 41.16 -2.41
C PRO A 247 -38.93 41.45 -2.70
N VAL A 248 -39.18 42.27 -3.71
CA VAL A 248 -40.50 42.47 -4.34
C VAL A 248 -40.74 41.28 -5.29
N ALA A 249 -41.85 40.58 -5.11
CA ALA A 249 -42.22 39.42 -5.93
C ALA A 249 -42.92 39.85 -7.24
N PRO A 250 -42.63 39.23 -8.41
CA PRO A 250 -43.54 39.27 -9.53
C PRO A 250 -44.43 38.02 -9.52
N VAL A 251 -45.73 38.27 -9.57
CA VAL A 251 -46.78 37.29 -9.85
C VAL A 251 -46.70 36.89 -11.31
N THR A 252 -46.66 35.59 -11.61
CA THR A 252 -47.18 35.13 -12.91
C THR A 252 -47.77 33.72 -12.79
N ARG A 253 -48.99 33.66 -13.30
CA ARG A 253 -49.97 32.57 -13.25
C ARG A 253 -49.92 31.87 -14.59
N THR A 254 -49.88 30.53 -14.61
CA THR A 254 -50.57 29.60 -15.55
C THR A 254 -49.78 28.29 -15.77
N ARG A 255 -50.41 27.16 -15.42
CA ARG A 255 -50.39 25.83 -16.09
C ARG A 255 -50.75 24.72 -15.10
N THR A 256 -52.04 24.50 -14.88
CA THR A 256 -52.57 23.53 -13.91
C THR A 256 -52.81 22.12 -14.48
N ALA A 257 -52.59 21.85 -15.77
CA ALA A 257 -52.92 20.53 -16.35
C ALA A 257 -51.75 19.52 -16.41
N ARG A 258 -50.48 19.96 -16.51
CA ARG A 258 -49.31 19.04 -16.47
C ARG A 258 -48.85 18.67 -15.06
N VAL A 259 -49.37 19.34 -14.04
CA VAL A 259 -48.93 19.15 -12.66
C VAL A 259 -49.39 17.80 -12.11
N LYS A 260 -50.62 17.36 -12.44
CA LYS A 260 -51.23 16.17 -11.81
C LYS A 260 -50.51 14.85 -12.16
N GLN A 261 -50.03 14.70 -13.39
CA GLN A 261 -49.34 13.49 -13.87
C GLN A 261 -47.87 13.45 -13.42
N THR A 262 -47.24 14.62 -13.33
CA THR A 262 -45.89 14.77 -12.76
C THR A 262 -45.90 14.57 -11.23
N LEU A 263 -46.98 15.00 -10.56
CA LEU A 263 -47.17 14.81 -9.11
C LEU A 263 -47.30 13.32 -8.75
N HIS A 264 -48.00 12.52 -9.56
CA HIS A 264 -48.20 11.10 -9.28
C HIS A 264 -46.91 10.27 -9.44
N LEU A 265 -46.08 10.61 -10.45
CA LEU A 265 -44.74 10.02 -10.63
C LEU A 265 -43.76 10.48 -9.54
N LEU A 266 -43.82 11.76 -9.12
CA LEU A 266 -43.04 12.29 -8.01
C LEU A 266 -43.42 11.64 -6.66
N VAL A 267 -44.70 11.34 -6.43
CA VAL A 267 -45.16 10.69 -5.19
C VAL A 267 -44.71 9.23 -5.08
N HIS A 268 -44.70 8.48 -6.20
CA HIS A 268 -44.16 7.12 -6.21
C HIS A 268 -42.64 7.07 -6.10
N ALA A 269 -41.91 7.94 -6.79
CA ALA A 269 -40.46 8.08 -6.63
C ALA A 269 -40.07 8.59 -5.23
N SER A 270 -40.92 9.41 -4.61
CA SER A 270 -40.77 9.90 -3.24
C SER A 270 -40.91 8.78 -2.20
N ARG A 271 -41.84 7.83 -2.37
CA ARG A 271 -42.03 6.73 -1.41
C ARG A 271 -40.87 5.73 -1.38
N SER A 272 -40.33 5.33 -2.54
CA SER A 272 -39.15 4.46 -2.60
C SER A 272 -37.90 5.17 -2.05
N SER A 273 -37.72 6.45 -2.40
CA SER A 273 -36.66 7.30 -1.86
C SER A 273 -36.76 7.46 -0.34
N LEU A 274 -37.96 7.67 0.22
CA LEU A 274 -38.18 7.81 1.66
C LEU A 274 -37.82 6.52 2.43
N GLN A 275 -38.12 5.36 1.87
CA GLN A 275 -37.83 4.08 2.49
C GLN A 275 -36.33 3.76 2.49
N ASP A 276 -35.62 4.12 1.41
CA ASP A 276 -34.17 4.02 1.35
C ASP A 276 -33.48 5.06 2.26
N GLN A 277 -34.03 6.26 2.37
CA GLN A 277 -33.59 7.29 3.34
C GLN A 277 -33.78 6.83 4.79
N LEU A 278 -34.89 6.15 5.12
CA LEU A 278 -35.12 5.58 6.45
C LEU A 278 -34.19 4.40 6.76
N LYS A 279 -33.87 3.55 5.77
CA LYS A 279 -32.90 2.46 5.92
C LYS A 279 -31.48 3.01 6.11
N LEU A 280 -31.10 4.01 5.33
CA LEU A 280 -29.80 4.68 5.42
C LEU A 280 -29.64 5.42 6.76
N SER A 281 -30.67 6.12 7.21
CA SER A 281 -30.72 6.76 8.52
C SER A 281 -30.59 5.78 9.69
N ARG A 282 -31.13 4.56 9.54
CA ARG A 282 -30.95 3.47 10.53
C ARG A 282 -29.53 2.91 10.52
N LYS A 283 -28.96 2.64 9.34
CA LYS A 283 -27.56 2.18 9.21
C LYS A 283 -26.57 3.19 9.79
N LYS A 284 -26.77 4.49 9.52
CA LYS A 284 -25.95 5.58 10.07
C LYS A 284 -26.01 5.63 11.60
N ARG A 285 -27.21 5.54 12.19
CA ARG A 285 -27.39 5.48 13.64
C ARG A 285 -26.77 4.24 14.27
N LEU A 286 -26.84 3.09 13.59
CA LEU A 286 -26.18 1.87 14.02
C LEU A 286 -24.66 2.04 14.02
N LEU A 287 -24.07 2.54 12.93
CA LEU A 287 -22.64 2.76 12.80
C LEU A 287 -22.11 3.70 13.89
N LEU A 288 -22.80 4.82 14.13
CA LEU A 288 -22.43 5.77 15.19
C LEU A 288 -22.49 5.13 16.59
N ARG A 289 -23.52 4.31 16.87
CA ARG A 289 -23.62 3.58 18.14
C ARG A 289 -22.51 2.56 18.30
N VAL A 290 -22.21 1.79 17.26
CA VAL A 290 -21.10 0.83 17.26
C VAL A 290 -19.78 1.56 17.50
N ASN A 291 -19.52 2.65 16.79
CA ASN A 291 -18.32 3.46 16.99
C ASN A 291 -18.20 3.97 18.43
N LEU A 292 -19.29 4.46 19.02
CA LEU A 292 -19.32 4.90 20.41
C LEU A 292 -18.99 3.76 21.39
N VAL A 293 -19.65 2.60 21.23
CA VAL A 293 -19.41 1.44 22.10
C VAL A 293 -17.95 0.97 22.00
N VAL A 294 -17.43 0.83 20.78
CA VAL A 294 -16.04 0.42 20.54
C VAL A 294 -15.06 1.38 21.21
N ASN A 295 -15.21 2.68 21.00
CA ASN A 295 -14.33 3.68 21.61
C ASN A 295 -14.42 3.69 23.15
N MET A 296 -15.63 3.63 23.71
CA MET A 296 -15.80 3.57 25.17
C MET A 296 -15.14 2.32 25.77
N THR A 297 -15.33 1.16 25.13
CA THR A 297 -14.67 -0.08 25.58
C THR A 297 -13.15 0.01 25.47
N LEU A 298 -12.62 0.61 24.41
CA LEU A 298 -11.18 0.80 24.20
C LEU A 298 -10.60 1.79 25.22
N GLY A 299 -11.31 2.88 25.53
CA GLY A 299 -10.92 3.86 26.55
C GLY A 299 -10.82 3.21 27.93
N MET A 300 -11.85 2.44 28.32
CA MET A 300 -11.85 1.71 29.59
C MET A 300 -10.74 0.65 29.64
N ALA A 301 -10.54 -0.12 28.56
CA ALA A 301 -9.45 -1.10 28.48
C ALA A 301 -8.08 -0.42 28.61
N SER A 302 -7.89 0.74 27.97
CA SER A 302 -6.66 1.52 28.06
C SER A 302 -6.38 1.97 29.49
N ILE A 303 -7.38 2.50 30.20
CA ILE A 303 -7.24 2.89 31.61
C ILE A 303 -6.81 1.71 32.47
N ILE A 304 -7.45 0.54 32.29
CA ILE A 304 -7.12 -0.68 33.05
C ILE A 304 -5.67 -1.12 32.78
N VAL A 305 -5.25 -1.16 31.52
CA VAL A 305 -3.90 -1.58 31.13
C VAL A 305 -2.83 -0.60 31.65
N ILE A 306 -3.07 0.71 31.52
CA ILE A 306 -2.16 1.75 32.05
C ILE A 306 -2.04 1.61 33.57
N THR A 307 -3.16 1.50 34.28
CA THR A 307 -3.17 1.34 35.74
C THR A 307 -2.43 0.08 36.17
N ARG A 308 -2.68 -1.04 35.48
CA ARG A 308 -1.99 -2.32 35.72
C ARG A 308 -0.48 -2.17 35.52
N SER A 309 -0.06 -1.54 34.43
CA SER A 309 1.36 -1.32 34.11
C SER A 309 2.06 -0.43 35.13
N MET A 310 1.33 0.48 35.79
CA MET A 310 1.89 1.37 36.81
C MET A 310 1.95 0.74 38.21
N VAL A 311 0.95 -0.03 38.60
CA VAL A 311 0.78 -0.49 40.00
C VAL A 311 1.27 -1.92 40.23
N ARG A 312 1.15 -2.84 39.27
CA ARG A 312 1.34 -4.29 39.49
C ARG A 312 2.65 -4.86 38.90
N ARG A 313 3.74 -4.09 38.90
CA ARG A 313 5.02 -4.52 38.31
C ARG A 313 5.87 -5.36 39.27
N THR A 314 6.74 -6.19 38.71
CA THR A 314 7.83 -6.81 39.46
C THR A 314 8.85 -5.75 39.87
N HIS A 315 9.38 -5.83 41.09
CA HIS A 315 10.46 -4.95 41.52
C HIS A 315 11.70 -5.11 40.64
N CYS A 316 12.28 -3.98 40.24
CA CYS A 316 13.55 -3.94 39.54
C CYS A 316 14.71 -4.14 40.53
N PRO A 317 15.82 -4.76 40.09
CA PRO A 317 17.05 -4.84 40.89
C PRO A 317 17.59 -3.46 41.25
N GLU A 318 18.28 -3.33 42.40
CA GLU A 318 18.76 -2.03 42.91
C GLU A 318 19.76 -1.31 41.99
N TYR A 319 20.56 -2.07 41.21
CA TYR A 319 21.47 -1.51 40.22
C TYR A 319 20.74 -0.87 39.03
N CYS A 320 19.45 -1.16 38.84
CA CYS A 320 18.65 -0.58 37.77
C CYS A 320 18.05 0.76 38.22
N ARG A 321 18.81 1.84 38.00
CA ARG A 321 18.42 3.20 38.40
C ARG A 321 17.28 3.78 37.57
N ALA A 322 17.18 3.41 36.29
CA ALA A 322 16.14 3.91 35.42
C ALA A 322 15.58 2.79 34.54
N TYR A 323 14.26 2.66 34.53
CA TYR A 323 13.54 1.60 33.85
C TYR A 323 12.29 2.13 33.15
N SER A 324 11.95 1.53 32.02
CA SER A 324 10.72 1.83 31.29
C SER A 324 9.56 0.95 31.79
N ARG A 325 8.33 1.33 31.41
CA ARG A 325 7.12 0.67 31.91
C ARG A 325 6.23 0.15 30.77
N PRO A 326 6.61 -0.92 30.03
CA PRO A 326 5.77 -1.46 28.97
C PRO A 326 4.34 -1.76 29.42
N LEU A 327 3.36 -1.52 28.55
CA LEU A 327 1.93 -1.69 28.86
C LEU A 327 1.54 -3.15 29.10
N PHE A 328 2.09 -4.07 28.30
CA PHE A 328 1.69 -5.48 28.29
C PHE A 328 2.67 -6.40 29.02
N ASP A 329 3.82 -5.87 29.43
CA ASP A 329 4.87 -6.63 30.12
C ASP A 329 5.12 -6.02 31.51
N LEU A 330 5.05 -6.89 32.52
CA LEU A 330 5.22 -6.53 33.93
C LEU A 330 6.66 -6.73 34.42
N SER A 331 7.54 -7.31 33.60
CA SER A 331 8.94 -7.53 33.91
C SER A 331 9.73 -6.22 34.01
N CYS A 332 10.91 -6.25 34.63
CA CYS A 332 11.77 -5.07 34.71
C CYS A 332 12.49 -4.82 33.36
N HIS A 333 12.24 -3.66 32.73
CA HIS A 333 12.93 -3.22 31.51
C HIS A 333 13.89 -2.10 31.86
N CYS A 334 15.14 -2.47 32.16
CA CYS A 334 16.13 -1.50 32.59
C CYS A 334 16.68 -0.69 31.41
N ALA A 335 16.62 0.64 31.50
CA ALA A 335 17.16 1.56 30.51
C ALA A 335 18.53 2.11 30.92
N TYR A 336 18.78 2.26 32.22
CA TYR A 336 20.06 2.69 32.77
C TYR A 336 20.41 1.87 34.01
N VAL A 337 21.60 1.28 33.97
CA VAL A 337 22.18 0.49 35.05
C VAL A 337 23.37 1.25 35.62
N GLU A 338 23.38 1.41 36.95
CA GLU A 338 24.53 1.91 37.69
C GLU A 338 25.14 0.73 38.45
N VAL A 339 26.30 0.25 37.98
CA VAL A 339 27.05 -0.80 38.66
C VAL A 339 28.18 -0.17 39.45
N ASN A 340 28.20 -0.39 40.76
CA ASN A 340 29.36 -0.06 41.58
C ASN A 340 30.38 -1.20 41.46
N CYS A 341 31.38 -1.03 40.59
CA CYS A 341 32.41 -2.02 40.34
C CYS A 341 33.23 -2.38 41.59
N VAL A 342 33.40 -1.43 42.54
CA VAL A 342 34.13 -1.65 43.80
C VAL A 342 33.37 -2.61 44.71
N LEU A 343 32.05 -2.43 44.84
CA LEU A 343 31.20 -3.34 45.63
C LEU A 343 31.10 -4.75 45.02
N GLN A 344 31.26 -4.87 43.70
CA GLN A 344 31.20 -6.16 43.00
C GLN A 344 32.56 -6.84 42.81
N GLY A 345 33.66 -6.23 43.29
CA GLY A 345 35.02 -6.77 43.10
C GLY A 345 35.46 -6.81 41.64
N ILE A 346 34.84 -6.00 40.76
CA ILE A 346 35.17 -5.93 39.34
C ILE A 346 36.27 -4.89 39.16
N VAL A 347 37.48 -5.36 38.87
CA VAL A 347 38.68 -4.52 38.70
C VAL A 347 38.75 -3.90 37.29
N ASP A 348 38.18 -4.57 36.28
CA ASP A 348 38.10 -4.08 34.90
C ASP A 348 36.69 -4.34 34.31
N PRO A 349 35.91 -3.29 34.00
CA PRO A 349 34.58 -3.42 33.40
C PRO A 349 34.59 -3.59 31.88
N LEU A 350 35.72 -3.31 31.18
CA LEU A 350 35.81 -3.47 29.72
C LEU A 350 35.40 -4.85 29.20
N PRO A 351 35.77 -5.99 29.83
CA PRO A 351 35.33 -7.30 29.36
C PRO A 351 33.81 -7.54 29.49
N LEU A 352 33.08 -6.81 30.33
CA LEU A 352 31.61 -6.87 30.38
C LEU A 352 30.95 -6.12 29.22
N LEU A 353 31.65 -5.13 28.65
CA LEU A 353 31.18 -4.33 27.53
C LEU A 353 31.69 -4.82 26.17
N ASP A 354 32.54 -5.86 26.13
CA ASP A 354 33.13 -6.37 24.89
C ASP A 354 32.05 -7.00 23.98
N PRO A 355 31.64 -6.34 22.87
CA PRO A 355 30.60 -6.84 21.97
C PRO A 355 31.00 -8.17 21.33
N ALA A 356 32.30 -8.51 21.38
CA ALA A 356 32.84 -9.70 20.76
C ALA A 356 32.33 -11.00 21.40
N ILE A 357 31.94 -11.01 22.67
CA ILE A 357 31.40 -12.20 23.35
C ILE A 357 29.99 -12.53 22.81
N ILE A 358 29.14 -11.52 22.64
CA ILE A 358 27.78 -11.66 22.12
C ILE A 358 27.80 -12.00 20.62
N LEU A 359 28.70 -11.37 19.85
CA LEU A 359 28.89 -11.68 18.43
C LEU A 359 29.41 -13.12 18.23
N TRP A 360 30.34 -13.59 19.06
CA TRP A 360 30.91 -14.93 18.89
C TRP A 360 29.88 -16.04 19.11
N ILE A 361 29.05 -15.94 20.16
CA ILE A 361 28.01 -16.95 20.46
C ILE A 361 26.95 -17.00 19.35
N SER A 362 26.51 -15.82 18.87
CA SER A 362 25.51 -15.74 17.80
C SER A 362 26.05 -16.22 16.44
N MET A 363 27.31 -15.91 16.11
CA MET A 363 28.00 -16.41 14.93
C MET A 363 28.17 -17.92 14.96
N ALA A 364 28.65 -18.49 16.07
CA ALA A 364 28.86 -19.92 16.22
C ALA A 364 27.53 -20.68 16.09
N ALA A 365 26.46 -20.18 16.72
CA ALA A 365 25.13 -20.76 16.60
C ALA A 365 24.61 -20.74 15.15
N VAL A 366 24.68 -19.59 14.46
CA VAL A 366 24.19 -19.46 13.08
C VAL A 366 25.05 -20.24 12.08
N ALA A 367 26.37 -20.27 12.27
CA ALA A 367 27.28 -21.02 11.40
C ALA A 367 27.07 -22.54 11.54
N ILE A 368 26.87 -23.04 12.76
CA ILE A 368 26.58 -24.47 13.02
C ILE A 368 25.20 -24.82 12.46
N LEU A 369 24.16 -24.05 12.81
CA LEU A 369 22.79 -24.32 12.36
C LEU A 369 22.68 -24.22 10.82
N GLY A 370 23.25 -23.17 10.24
CA GLY A 370 23.27 -22.92 8.79
C GLY A 370 24.06 -23.97 8.01
N SER A 371 25.16 -24.48 8.57
CA SER A 371 25.94 -25.55 7.94
C SER A 371 25.21 -26.90 7.99
N VAL A 372 24.64 -27.28 9.14
CA VAL A 372 23.89 -28.53 9.30
C VAL A 372 22.64 -28.54 8.40
N VAL A 373 21.85 -27.46 8.45
CA VAL A 373 20.65 -27.31 7.62
C VAL A 373 21.01 -27.21 6.14
N GLY A 374 22.05 -26.46 5.78
CA GLY A 374 22.51 -26.34 4.39
C GLY A 374 23.00 -27.67 3.80
N ILE A 375 23.72 -28.49 4.60
CA ILE A 375 24.13 -29.84 4.19
C ILE A 375 22.92 -30.75 4.03
N GLY A 376 21.99 -30.75 4.99
CA GLY A 376 20.77 -31.55 4.94
C GLY A 376 19.90 -31.22 3.72
N LEU A 377 19.61 -29.94 3.49
CA LEU A 377 18.83 -29.47 2.36
C LEU A 377 19.53 -29.72 1.02
N SER A 378 20.85 -29.54 0.94
CA SER A 378 21.61 -29.80 -0.30
C SER A 378 21.67 -31.29 -0.69
N LYS A 379 21.55 -32.19 0.29
CA LYS A 379 21.48 -33.66 0.09
C LYS A 379 20.07 -34.12 -0.25
N HIS A 380 19.04 -33.55 0.36
CA HIS A 380 17.65 -33.94 0.13
C HIS A 380 16.97 -33.28 -1.08
N MET A 381 17.57 -32.23 -1.66
CA MET A 381 16.99 -31.56 -2.83
C MET A 381 17.36 -32.29 -4.14
N PRO A 382 16.39 -32.85 -4.88
CA PRO A 382 16.65 -33.55 -6.15
C PRO A 382 17.13 -32.58 -7.24
N PRO A 383 17.96 -33.02 -8.21
CA PRO A 383 18.53 -32.16 -9.26
C PRO A 383 17.49 -31.42 -10.11
N TYR A 384 16.29 -31.98 -10.28
CA TYR A 384 15.22 -31.40 -11.10
C TYR A 384 14.40 -30.31 -10.39
N MET A 385 14.57 -30.12 -9.06
CA MET A 385 13.89 -29.06 -8.30
C MET A 385 14.70 -27.76 -8.20
N ASP A 386 15.92 -27.71 -8.72
CA ASP A 386 16.85 -26.58 -8.58
C ASP A 386 16.67 -25.50 -9.66
N ASN A 387 15.44 -25.05 -9.90
CA ASN A 387 15.12 -24.05 -10.94
C ASN A 387 15.66 -22.64 -10.62
N LEU A 388 16.13 -22.41 -9.39
CA LEU A 388 16.64 -21.11 -8.91
C LEU A 388 18.12 -21.16 -8.48
N GLY A 389 18.82 -22.28 -8.67
CA GLY A 389 20.21 -22.45 -8.20
C GLY A 389 20.37 -22.41 -6.67
N LEU A 390 19.29 -22.72 -5.94
CA LEU A 390 19.24 -22.79 -4.48
C LEU A 390 20.23 -23.82 -3.94
N ARG A 391 20.42 -24.95 -4.62
CA ARG A 391 21.36 -25.98 -4.19
C ARG A 391 22.81 -25.46 -4.21
N ARG A 392 23.21 -24.76 -5.28
CA ARG A 392 24.53 -24.11 -5.36
C ARG A 392 24.69 -23.01 -4.30
N THR A 393 23.63 -22.30 -3.99
CA THR A 393 23.61 -21.24 -2.97
C THR A 393 23.79 -21.81 -1.56
N TYR A 394 23.08 -22.88 -1.21
CA TYR A 394 23.28 -23.59 0.06
C TYR A 394 24.67 -24.21 0.15
N GLN A 395 25.19 -24.78 -0.94
CA GLN A 395 26.54 -25.33 -0.98
C GLN A 395 27.63 -24.29 -0.78
N ARG A 396 27.45 -23.11 -1.39
CA ARG A 396 28.36 -21.98 -1.23
C ARG A 396 28.29 -21.41 0.18
N THR A 397 27.10 -21.36 0.78
CA THR A 397 26.88 -20.81 2.12
C THR A 397 27.51 -21.67 3.21
N TYR A 398 27.37 -23.00 3.19
CA TYR A 398 28.04 -23.82 4.21
C TYR A 398 29.56 -23.78 4.05
N ARG A 399 30.10 -23.80 2.81
CA ARG A 399 31.55 -23.72 2.57
C ARG A 399 32.16 -22.42 3.07
N THR A 400 31.49 -21.30 2.78
CA THR A 400 31.94 -19.98 3.24
C THR A 400 31.78 -19.79 4.74
N SER A 401 30.71 -20.33 5.35
CA SER A 401 30.52 -20.30 6.81
C SER A 401 31.63 -21.08 7.53
N ILE A 402 32.00 -22.28 7.04
CA ILE A 402 33.13 -23.06 7.57
C ILE A 402 34.44 -22.28 7.44
N PHE A 403 34.68 -21.63 6.31
CA PHE A 403 35.88 -20.81 6.09
C PHE A 403 36.00 -19.67 7.12
N PHE A 404 34.94 -18.90 7.35
CA PHE A 404 34.98 -17.81 8.35
C PHE A 404 35.19 -18.33 9.78
N VAL A 405 34.63 -19.49 10.14
CA VAL A 405 34.87 -20.12 11.45
C VAL A 405 36.33 -20.54 11.59
N LEU A 406 36.93 -21.14 10.56
CA LEU A 406 38.34 -21.55 10.59
C LEU A 406 39.30 -20.35 10.67
N VAL A 407 39.03 -19.29 9.91
CA VAL A 407 39.82 -18.05 9.96
C VAL A 407 39.72 -17.38 11.34
N SER A 408 38.54 -17.39 11.95
CA SER A 408 38.32 -16.87 13.31
C SER A 408 39.05 -17.69 14.37
N LEU A 409 39.02 -19.02 14.28
CA LEU A 409 39.77 -19.91 15.19
C LEU A 409 41.28 -19.75 15.03
N LEU A 410 41.77 -19.62 13.79
CA LEU A 410 43.18 -19.38 13.49
C LEU A 410 43.64 -18.03 14.07
N HIS A 411 42.86 -16.97 13.89
CA HIS A 411 43.17 -15.66 14.45
C HIS A 411 43.17 -15.67 15.98
N GLY A 412 42.16 -16.30 16.61
CA GLY A 412 42.12 -16.43 18.07
C GLY A 412 43.26 -17.28 18.64
N GLY A 413 43.66 -18.34 17.93
CA GLY A 413 44.82 -19.15 18.30
C GLY A 413 46.14 -18.39 18.12
N LEU A 414 46.26 -17.58 17.07
CA LEU A 414 47.44 -16.76 16.80
C LEU A 414 47.60 -15.63 17.83
N GLU A 415 46.50 -14.99 18.24
CA GLU A 415 46.47 -14.01 19.34
C GLU A 415 46.90 -14.66 20.67
N TRP A 416 46.43 -15.89 20.93
CA TRP A 416 46.78 -16.64 22.14
C TRP A 416 48.27 -17.02 22.17
N ILE A 417 48.84 -17.43 21.04
CA ILE A 417 50.22 -17.92 20.96
C ILE A 417 51.24 -16.78 20.92
N LEU A 418 50.95 -15.69 20.20
CA LEU A 418 51.91 -14.61 19.99
C LEU A 418 51.80 -13.47 21.02
N SER A 419 50.73 -13.42 21.84
CA SER A 419 50.51 -12.37 22.85
C SER A 419 50.60 -10.92 22.30
N VAL A 420 50.34 -10.75 21.00
CA VAL A 420 50.38 -9.44 20.33
C VAL A 420 48.96 -8.85 20.29
N PRO A 421 48.69 -7.64 20.84
CA PRO A 421 47.34 -7.08 20.97
C PRO A 421 46.75 -6.48 19.68
N LEU A 422 47.44 -6.62 18.54
CA LEU A 422 47.07 -6.04 17.25
C LEU A 422 45.62 -6.38 16.83
N GLY A 423 45.15 -7.60 17.05
CA GLY A 423 43.79 -7.99 16.66
C GLY A 423 42.67 -7.39 17.52
N ARG A 424 42.98 -7.03 18.77
CA ARG A 424 42.05 -6.44 19.74
C ARG A 424 41.90 -4.93 19.57
N GLU A 425 43.01 -4.23 19.28
CA GLU A 425 43.05 -2.78 19.06
C GLU A 425 42.36 -2.36 17.75
N PHE A 426 42.48 -3.16 16.70
CA PHE A 426 41.87 -2.86 15.40
C PHE A 426 40.49 -3.51 15.18
N HIS A 427 39.90 -4.10 16.22
CA HIS A 427 38.59 -4.79 16.15
C HIS A 427 38.45 -5.77 14.98
N VAL A 428 39.55 -6.37 14.53
CA VAL A 428 39.62 -7.20 13.31
C VAL A 428 38.62 -8.35 13.40
N ARG A 429 38.48 -8.91 14.60
CA ARG A 429 37.54 -9.99 14.90
C ARG A 429 36.07 -9.58 14.68
N ASN A 430 35.69 -8.36 15.09
CA ASN A 430 34.34 -7.82 14.87
C ASN A 430 34.10 -7.50 13.39
N LEU A 431 35.13 -7.05 12.67
CA LEU A 431 35.06 -6.79 11.23
C LEU A 431 34.86 -8.10 10.44
N ILE A 432 35.59 -9.16 10.79
CA ILE A 432 35.42 -10.49 10.19
C ILE A 432 34.00 -11.03 10.44
N TYR A 433 33.47 -10.87 11.65
CA TYR A 433 32.12 -11.35 12.00
C TYR A 433 31.01 -10.57 11.31
N THR A 434 31.11 -9.25 11.26
CA THR A 434 30.13 -8.40 10.55
C THR A 434 30.12 -8.69 9.05
N LEU A 435 31.30 -8.86 8.43
CA LEU A 435 31.42 -9.26 7.04
C LEU A 435 30.84 -10.66 6.77
N ALA A 436 31.06 -11.62 7.67
CA ALA A 436 30.49 -12.96 7.55
C ALA A 436 28.96 -12.94 7.58
N MET A 437 28.34 -12.16 8.48
CA MET A 437 26.88 -12.02 8.55
C MET A 437 26.29 -11.28 7.35
N GLN A 438 26.95 -10.21 6.91
CA GLN A 438 26.55 -9.50 5.69
C GLN A 438 26.62 -10.40 4.47
N TYR A 439 27.63 -11.26 4.37
CA TYR A 439 27.76 -12.25 3.30
C TYR A 439 26.61 -13.26 3.31
N VAL A 440 26.33 -13.88 4.46
CA VAL A 440 25.24 -14.86 4.59
C VAL A 440 23.90 -14.21 4.27
N PHE A 441 23.61 -13.02 4.82
CA PHE A 441 22.39 -12.28 4.56
C PHE A 441 22.24 -11.88 3.09
N PHE A 442 23.31 -11.35 2.49
CA PHE A 442 23.27 -10.92 1.11
C PHE A 442 23.00 -12.07 0.14
N PHE A 443 23.72 -13.20 0.27
CA PHE A 443 23.60 -14.30 -0.69
C PHE A 443 22.41 -15.22 -0.43
N ASN A 444 21.94 -15.37 0.82
CA ASN A 444 20.81 -16.27 1.13
C ASN A 444 19.45 -15.56 1.16
N ILE A 445 19.43 -14.24 1.40
CA ILE A 445 18.18 -13.49 1.56
C ILE A 445 18.09 -12.39 0.51
N ALA A 446 19.04 -11.44 0.49
CA ALA A 446 18.90 -10.25 -0.34
C ALA A 446 19.00 -10.53 -1.84
N ALA A 447 19.94 -11.36 -2.29
CA ALA A 447 20.14 -11.69 -3.70
C ALA A 447 18.97 -12.52 -4.28
N PRO A 448 18.46 -13.57 -3.60
CA PRO A 448 17.24 -14.26 -4.04
C PRO A 448 16.01 -13.35 -4.07
N LEU A 449 15.81 -12.51 -3.05
CA LEU A 449 14.69 -11.56 -3.02
C LEU A 449 14.81 -10.50 -4.12
N ARG A 450 16.01 -10.01 -4.41
CA ARG A 450 16.25 -9.07 -5.52
C ARG A 450 15.98 -9.73 -6.87
N HIS A 451 16.37 -10.99 -7.06
CA HIS A 451 16.07 -11.73 -8.28
C HIS A 451 14.56 -11.95 -8.45
N LEU A 452 13.84 -12.27 -7.35
CA LEU A 452 12.38 -12.36 -7.33
C LEU A 452 11.73 -11.00 -7.61
N ALA A 453 12.21 -9.92 -6.99
CA ALA A 453 11.70 -8.56 -7.19
C ALA A 453 11.95 -8.04 -8.60
N LEU A 454 13.10 -8.33 -9.21
CA LEU A 454 13.39 -7.99 -10.61
C LEU A 454 12.53 -8.83 -11.58
N SER A 455 12.28 -10.10 -11.26
CA SER A 455 11.34 -10.94 -12.04
C SER A 455 9.89 -10.46 -11.92
N SER A 456 9.53 -9.88 -10.77
CA SER A 456 8.22 -9.26 -10.50
C SER A 456 8.10 -7.86 -11.11
N GLN A 457 9.17 -7.08 -11.14
CA GLN A 457 9.21 -5.76 -11.78
C GLN A 457 9.15 -5.87 -13.31
N ALA A 458 9.70 -6.94 -13.89
CA ALA A 458 9.44 -7.31 -15.28
C ALA A 458 7.96 -7.66 -15.55
N MET A 459 7.17 -7.90 -14.49
CA MET A 459 5.73 -8.15 -14.54
C MET A 459 4.89 -6.88 -14.26
N THR A 460 5.46 -5.83 -13.66
CA THR A 460 4.74 -4.58 -13.30
C THR A 460 5.10 -3.34 -14.13
N SER A 461 5.76 -3.46 -15.28
CA SER A 461 5.78 -2.37 -16.28
C SER A 461 4.49 -2.38 -17.12
N VAL A 462 3.34 -2.20 -16.46
CA VAL A 462 2.00 -2.17 -17.05
C VAL A 462 1.59 -0.72 -17.32
N VAL A 463 2.35 0.00 -18.16
CA VAL A 463 1.93 1.31 -18.70
C VAL A 463 2.23 1.45 -20.21
N THR A 464 2.81 0.43 -20.85
CA THR A 464 2.88 0.32 -22.33
C THR A 464 2.03 -0.83 -22.88
N THR A 465 0.99 -1.22 -22.13
CA THR A 465 0.40 -2.57 -22.20
C THR A 465 -0.74 -2.79 -23.17
N THR A 466 -1.36 -1.77 -23.77
CA THR A 466 -2.48 -2.01 -24.68
C THR A 466 -2.05 -2.66 -26.00
N SER A 467 -0.93 -2.24 -26.61
CA SER A 467 -0.45 -2.86 -27.86
C SER A 467 0.23 -4.22 -27.63
N LYS A 468 0.95 -4.38 -26.52
CA LYS A 468 1.62 -5.64 -26.15
C LYS A 468 0.66 -6.70 -25.58
N ALA A 469 -0.46 -6.31 -24.96
CA ALA A 469 -1.47 -7.29 -24.52
C ALA A 469 -2.23 -7.85 -25.73
N ALA A 470 -2.66 -7.00 -26.66
CA ALA A 470 -3.31 -7.43 -27.89
C ALA A 470 -2.41 -8.34 -28.74
N SER A 471 -1.11 -8.04 -28.85
CA SER A 471 -0.17 -8.91 -29.57
C SER A 471 0.02 -10.27 -28.89
N ARG A 472 0.08 -10.31 -27.54
CA ARG A 472 0.21 -11.54 -26.75
C ARG A 472 -1.05 -12.42 -26.84
N MET A 473 -2.23 -11.81 -26.79
CA MET A 473 -3.50 -12.54 -26.98
C MET A 473 -3.57 -13.17 -28.36
N LYS A 474 -3.17 -12.43 -29.41
CA LYS A 474 -3.13 -12.95 -30.79
C LYS A 474 -2.13 -14.10 -30.94
N GLU A 475 -0.97 -14.01 -30.30
CA GLU A 475 0.04 -15.07 -30.31
C GLU A 475 -0.45 -16.35 -29.59
N LEU A 476 -1.06 -16.20 -28.42
CA LEU A 476 -1.69 -17.30 -27.69
C LEU A 476 -2.78 -17.96 -28.54
N GLU A 477 -3.69 -17.16 -29.10
CA GLU A 477 -4.78 -17.65 -29.94
C GLU A 477 -4.27 -18.39 -31.18
N GLN A 478 -3.23 -17.88 -31.84
CA GLN A 478 -2.57 -18.54 -32.97
C GLN A 478 -1.92 -19.86 -32.55
N TYR A 479 -1.29 -19.92 -31.38
CA TYR A 479 -0.70 -21.15 -30.85
C TYR A 479 -1.78 -22.18 -30.50
N LEU A 480 -2.86 -21.78 -29.85
CA LEU A 480 -3.98 -22.67 -29.52
C LEU A 480 -4.68 -23.23 -30.75
N ARG A 481 -4.73 -22.47 -31.86
CA ARG A 481 -5.26 -22.98 -33.13
C ARG A 481 -4.32 -23.91 -33.89
N SER A 482 -3.06 -24.06 -33.44
CA SER A 482 -2.14 -25.00 -34.06
C SER A 482 -2.42 -26.44 -33.62
N ASN A 483 -2.21 -27.41 -34.53
CA ASN A 483 -2.48 -28.84 -34.27
C ASN A 483 -1.72 -29.41 -33.06
N HIS A 484 -0.56 -28.83 -32.72
CA HIS A 484 0.26 -29.25 -31.59
C HIS A 484 0.10 -28.35 -30.35
N GLY A 485 -0.34 -27.11 -30.51
CA GLY A 485 -0.33 -26.12 -29.41
C GLY A 485 -1.42 -26.37 -28.38
N LEU A 486 -2.66 -26.62 -28.80
CA LEU A 486 -3.76 -26.92 -27.87
C LEU A 486 -3.49 -28.14 -26.96
N PRO A 487 -3.11 -29.33 -27.47
CA PRO A 487 -2.88 -30.50 -26.60
C PRO A 487 -1.69 -30.30 -25.66
N THR A 488 -0.64 -29.63 -26.11
CA THR A 488 0.54 -29.31 -25.29
C THR A 488 0.20 -28.33 -24.18
N PHE A 489 -0.51 -27.25 -24.52
CA PHE A 489 -0.94 -26.25 -23.56
C PHE A 489 -1.97 -26.81 -22.56
N MET A 490 -2.87 -27.68 -23.02
CA MET A 490 -3.80 -28.41 -22.15
C MET A 490 -3.07 -29.30 -21.14
N THR A 491 -2.04 -30.03 -21.58
CA THR A 491 -1.23 -30.89 -20.69
C THR A 491 -0.53 -30.03 -19.62
N PHE A 492 -0.04 -28.85 -20.00
CA PHE A 492 0.53 -27.90 -19.04
C PHE A 492 -0.51 -27.39 -18.04
N CYS A 493 -1.69 -26.99 -18.52
CA CYS A 493 -2.80 -26.51 -17.69
C CYS A 493 -3.33 -27.57 -16.72
N GLN A 494 -3.28 -28.85 -17.11
CA GLN A 494 -3.66 -29.99 -16.24
C GLN A 494 -2.73 -30.14 -15.04
N ARG A 495 -1.43 -29.85 -15.19
CA ARG A 495 -0.47 -29.90 -14.08
C ARG A 495 -0.76 -28.83 -13.03
N ASP A 496 -1.31 -27.70 -13.46
CA ASP A 496 -1.63 -26.56 -12.61
C ASP A 496 -3.11 -26.55 -12.13
N PHE A 497 -3.88 -27.59 -12.46
CA PHE A 497 -5.33 -27.67 -12.16
C PHE A 497 -6.12 -26.44 -12.65
N ARG A 498 -5.75 -25.88 -13.81
CA ARG A 498 -6.38 -24.69 -14.43
C ARG A 498 -6.83 -25.01 -15.84
N THR A 499 -7.79 -25.92 -15.99
CA THR A 499 -8.26 -26.42 -17.30
C THR A 499 -9.57 -25.80 -17.76
N GLU A 500 -10.28 -25.15 -16.85
CA GLU A 500 -11.64 -24.66 -16.98
C GLU A 500 -11.71 -23.53 -18.01
N GLU A 501 -10.80 -22.55 -17.93
CA GLU A 501 -10.74 -21.43 -18.87
C GLU A 501 -10.39 -21.88 -20.30
N LEU A 502 -9.48 -22.85 -20.43
CA LEU A 502 -9.09 -23.40 -21.73
C LEU A 502 -10.19 -24.26 -22.36
N ARG A 503 -10.88 -25.08 -21.55
CA ARG A 503 -12.04 -25.87 -22.00
C ARG A 503 -13.24 -24.99 -22.35
N ALA A 504 -13.47 -23.92 -21.59
CA ALA A 504 -14.49 -22.92 -21.91
C ALA A 504 -14.18 -22.22 -23.24
N TRP A 505 -12.91 -21.87 -23.51
CA TRP A 505 -12.49 -21.31 -24.79
C TRP A 505 -12.73 -22.30 -25.95
N GLN A 506 -12.40 -23.57 -25.75
CA GLN A 506 -12.64 -24.63 -26.75
C GLN A 506 -14.13 -24.79 -27.08
N LEU A 507 -15.02 -24.69 -26.08
CA LEU A 507 -16.47 -24.74 -26.31
C LEU A 507 -16.99 -23.54 -27.10
N VAL A 508 -16.39 -22.36 -26.93
CA VAL A 508 -16.71 -21.18 -27.75
C VAL A 508 -16.26 -21.38 -29.21
N GLU A 509 -15.09 -21.96 -29.45
CA GLU A 509 -14.64 -22.30 -30.82
C GLU A 509 -15.55 -23.38 -31.46
N GLN A 510 -16.00 -24.38 -30.69
CA GLN A 510 -16.98 -25.37 -31.17
C GLN A 510 -18.35 -24.75 -31.49
N PHE A 511 -18.79 -23.74 -30.73
CA PHE A 511 -19.99 -22.97 -31.04
C PHE A 511 -19.82 -22.20 -32.36
N LYS A 512 -18.67 -21.56 -32.59
CA LYS A 512 -18.37 -20.87 -33.88
C LYS A 512 -18.43 -21.81 -35.08
N GLN A 513 -18.03 -23.07 -34.88
CA GLN A 513 -18.11 -24.14 -35.88
C GLN A 513 -19.51 -24.79 -35.97
N ARG A 514 -20.50 -24.29 -35.22
CA ARG A 514 -21.87 -24.83 -35.13
C ARG A 514 -21.95 -26.27 -34.62
N LEU A 515 -20.94 -26.74 -33.89
CA LEU A 515 -20.90 -28.08 -33.28
C LEU A 515 -21.61 -28.13 -31.92
N VAL A 516 -21.77 -26.98 -31.25
CA VAL A 516 -22.39 -26.84 -29.94
C VAL A 516 -23.44 -25.73 -29.98
N SER A 517 -24.61 -25.97 -29.39
CA SER A 517 -25.66 -24.95 -29.29
C SER A 517 -25.36 -23.94 -28.19
N ALA A 518 -25.83 -22.69 -28.35
CA ALA A 518 -25.66 -21.63 -27.37
C ALA A 518 -26.15 -22.04 -25.97
N ARG A 519 -27.28 -22.76 -25.89
CA ARG A 519 -27.84 -23.27 -24.63
C ARG A 519 -26.94 -24.29 -23.94
N LYS A 520 -26.28 -25.17 -24.71
CA LYS A 520 -25.33 -26.17 -24.18
C LYS A 520 -24.05 -25.48 -23.67
N LEU A 521 -23.54 -24.48 -24.39
CA LEU A 521 -22.40 -23.67 -23.95
C LEU A 521 -22.73 -22.95 -22.63
N LEU A 522 -23.91 -22.32 -22.55
CA LEU A 522 -24.32 -21.54 -21.40
C LEU A 522 -24.46 -22.41 -20.14
N THR A 523 -25.11 -23.56 -20.26
CA THR A 523 -25.30 -24.51 -19.15
C THR A 523 -24.00 -25.18 -18.70
N THR A 524 -23.04 -25.39 -19.60
CA THR A 524 -21.77 -26.06 -19.28
C THR A 524 -20.73 -25.10 -18.71
N CYS A 525 -20.76 -23.82 -19.10
CA CYS A 525 -19.72 -22.85 -18.77
C CYS A 525 -20.18 -21.62 -17.99
N LEU A 526 -21.41 -21.12 -18.15
CA LEU A 526 -21.79 -19.75 -17.74
C LEU A 526 -22.87 -19.69 -16.65
N VAL A 527 -23.56 -20.80 -16.37
CA VAL A 527 -24.55 -20.91 -15.29
C VAL A 527 -23.84 -21.15 -13.95
N PRO A 528 -24.38 -20.65 -12.82
CA PRO A 528 -23.80 -20.94 -11.50
C PRO A 528 -23.63 -22.45 -11.27
N GLN A 529 -22.49 -22.85 -10.68
CA GLN A 529 -22.17 -24.25 -10.35
C GLN A 529 -22.07 -25.21 -11.56
N CYS A 530 -21.78 -24.69 -12.75
CA CYS A 530 -21.55 -25.51 -13.93
C CYS A 530 -20.20 -26.26 -13.89
N ALA A 531 -20.07 -27.29 -14.73
CA ALA A 531 -18.91 -28.18 -14.76
C ALA A 531 -17.58 -27.47 -15.10
N LEU A 532 -17.63 -26.35 -15.83
CA LEU A 532 -16.46 -25.54 -16.19
C LEU A 532 -16.49 -24.15 -15.56
N ALA A 533 -17.04 -24.04 -14.34
CA ALA A 533 -17.10 -22.78 -13.62
C ALA A 533 -15.69 -22.22 -13.34
N CYS A 534 -15.36 -21.12 -14.02
CA CYS A 534 -14.13 -20.35 -13.82
C CYS A 534 -14.42 -18.88 -13.43
N PRO A 535 -13.47 -18.13 -12.85
CA PRO A 535 -13.69 -16.74 -12.45
C PRO A 535 -14.24 -15.85 -13.57
N THR A 536 -13.73 -16.03 -14.80
CA THR A 536 -14.22 -15.32 -15.99
C THR A 536 -15.67 -15.67 -16.29
N SER A 537 -16.04 -16.95 -16.22
CA SER A 537 -17.42 -17.38 -16.49
C SER A 537 -18.43 -16.86 -15.47
N VAL A 538 -18.07 -16.78 -14.19
CA VAL A 538 -18.95 -16.23 -13.13
C VAL A 538 -19.22 -14.75 -13.38
N LYS A 539 -18.19 -14.01 -13.84
CA LYS A 539 -18.31 -12.58 -14.17
C LYS A 539 -19.23 -12.34 -15.37
N TRP A 540 -19.10 -13.14 -16.43
CA TRP A 540 -19.81 -12.92 -17.69
C TRP A 540 -21.16 -13.66 -17.78
N GLY A 541 -21.38 -14.68 -16.94
CA GLY A 541 -22.56 -15.53 -16.95
C GLY A 541 -23.90 -14.78 -16.93
N PRO A 542 -24.18 -13.92 -15.93
CA PRO A 542 -25.45 -13.19 -15.84
C PRO A 542 -25.75 -12.33 -17.08
N THR A 543 -24.72 -11.72 -17.67
CA THR A 543 -24.84 -10.89 -18.87
C THR A 543 -25.29 -11.73 -20.06
N TYR A 544 -24.69 -12.90 -20.26
CA TYR A 544 -25.02 -13.79 -21.38
C TYR A 544 -26.33 -14.54 -21.21
N VAL A 545 -26.72 -14.88 -19.98
CA VAL A 545 -28.08 -15.39 -19.66
C VAL A 545 -29.14 -14.37 -20.12
N ALA A 546 -29.02 -13.13 -19.66
CA ALA A 546 -29.96 -12.06 -20.00
C ALA A 546 -29.95 -11.72 -21.51
N ARG A 547 -28.77 -11.72 -22.14
CA ARG A 547 -28.60 -11.43 -23.57
C ARG A 547 -29.25 -12.52 -24.44
N LEU A 548 -29.12 -13.79 -24.07
CA LEU A 548 -29.75 -14.90 -24.79
C LEU A 548 -31.27 -14.91 -24.59
N GLU A 549 -31.76 -14.67 -23.38
CA GLU A 549 -33.20 -14.52 -23.11
C GLU A 549 -33.82 -13.35 -23.89
N SER A 550 -33.10 -12.23 -24.01
CA SER A 550 -33.54 -11.11 -24.84
C SER A 550 -33.58 -11.46 -26.32
N TRP A 551 -32.65 -12.27 -26.82
CA TRP A 551 -32.61 -12.70 -28.22
C TRP A 551 -33.80 -13.61 -28.56
N LEU A 552 -34.10 -14.58 -27.68
CA LEU A 552 -35.21 -15.51 -27.83
C LEU A 552 -36.61 -14.86 -27.78
N ARG A 553 -36.71 -13.60 -27.33
CA ARG A 553 -37.97 -12.85 -27.25
C ARG A 553 -38.21 -11.89 -28.42
N ARG A 554 -37.27 -11.75 -29.36
CA ARG A 554 -37.44 -10.85 -30.53
C ARG A 554 -38.14 -11.58 -31.67
N ASP A 555 -38.96 -10.85 -32.43
CA ASP A 555 -39.70 -11.37 -33.58
C ASP A 555 -38.75 -11.96 -34.64
N GLU A 556 -39.06 -13.17 -35.10
CA GLU A 556 -38.24 -13.98 -36.02
C GLU A 556 -37.93 -13.24 -37.34
N ASP A 557 -38.86 -12.37 -37.78
CA ASP A 557 -38.78 -11.60 -39.02
C ASP A 557 -37.64 -10.55 -39.05
N ILE A 558 -37.11 -10.13 -37.89
CA ILE A 558 -36.12 -9.04 -37.79
C ILE A 558 -34.69 -9.57 -37.57
N VAL A 559 -34.55 -10.72 -36.94
CA VAL A 559 -33.28 -11.17 -36.34
C VAL A 559 -32.72 -12.44 -37.00
N GLY A 560 -33.56 -13.17 -37.74
CA GLY A 560 -33.21 -14.47 -38.33
C GLY A 560 -33.19 -15.60 -37.30
N ASN A 561 -33.30 -16.84 -37.78
CA ASN A 561 -33.44 -18.03 -36.91
C ASN A 561 -32.13 -18.47 -36.26
N GLU A 562 -30.98 -17.96 -36.69
CA GLU A 562 -29.67 -18.41 -36.24
C GLU A 562 -28.93 -17.35 -35.43
N LEU A 563 -28.40 -17.75 -34.27
CA LEU A 563 -27.58 -16.87 -33.44
C LEU A 563 -26.23 -16.58 -34.14
N PRO A 564 -25.75 -15.33 -34.16
CA PRO A 564 -24.48 -14.98 -34.77
C PRO A 564 -23.32 -15.78 -34.17
N THR A 565 -22.38 -16.23 -35.01
CA THR A 565 -21.17 -16.95 -34.55
C THR A 565 -20.27 -16.07 -33.68
N THR A 566 -20.39 -14.76 -33.80
CA THR A 566 -19.67 -13.74 -33.00
C THR A 566 -20.30 -13.45 -31.64
N PHE A 567 -21.43 -14.09 -31.31
CA PHE A 567 -22.21 -13.76 -30.12
C PHE A 567 -21.40 -13.81 -28.82
N PHE A 568 -20.45 -14.73 -28.70
CA PHE A 568 -19.60 -14.94 -27.51
C PHE A 568 -18.18 -14.35 -27.64
N ASP A 569 -17.89 -13.49 -28.62
CA ASP A 569 -16.54 -12.97 -28.87
C ASP A 569 -15.96 -12.20 -27.67
N GLU A 570 -16.77 -11.40 -26.98
CA GLU A 570 -16.34 -10.65 -25.79
C GLU A 570 -15.94 -11.61 -24.64
N PHE A 571 -16.68 -12.71 -24.51
CA PHE A 571 -16.37 -13.74 -23.51
C PHE A 571 -15.09 -14.50 -23.89
N GLN A 572 -14.91 -14.81 -25.17
CA GLN A 572 -13.70 -15.46 -25.66
C GLN A 572 -12.45 -14.59 -25.46
N ALA A 573 -12.55 -13.29 -25.74
CA ALA A 573 -11.46 -12.35 -25.51
C ALA A 573 -11.09 -12.29 -24.03
N ALA A 574 -12.09 -12.25 -23.13
CA ALA A 574 -11.86 -12.24 -21.68
C ALA A 574 -11.22 -13.56 -21.18
N LEU A 575 -11.54 -14.71 -21.80
CA LEU A 575 -10.88 -15.99 -21.48
C LEU A 575 -9.41 -15.98 -21.90
N LEU A 576 -9.11 -15.47 -23.10
CA LEU A 576 -7.74 -15.36 -23.59
C LEU A 576 -6.92 -14.37 -22.76
N GLU A 577 -7.52 -13.25 -22.35
CA GLU A 577 -6.88 -12.27 -21.47
C GLU A 577 -6.51 -12.91 -20.13
N ALA A 578 -7.43 -13.62 -19.49
CA ALA A 578 -7.18 -14.32 -18.22
C ALA A 578 -6.07 -15.39 -18.35
N LEU A 579 -6.04 -16.14 -19.46
CA LEU A 579 -4.97 -17.10 -19.74
C LEU A 579 -3.63 -16.41 -19.99
N CYS A 580 -3.63 -15.24 -20.66
CA CYS A 580 -2.42 -14.48 -20.96
C CYS A 580 -1.76 -13.86 -19.71
N GLU A 581 -2.54 -13.37 -18.76
CA GLU A 581 -2.01 -12.70 -17.56
C GLU A 581 -1.25 -13.66 -16.63
N ASP A 582 -1.70 -14.90 -16.54
CA ASP A 582 -1.23 -15.83 -15.50
C ASP A 582 -0.52 -17.08 -16.07
N VAL A 583 -1.18 -17.80 -16.99
CA VAL A 583 -0.74 -19.14 -17.41
C VAL A 583 0.21 -19.08 -18.60
N TRP A 584 -0.07 -18.24 -19.58
CA TRP A 584 0.68 -18.14 -20.82
C TRP A 584 2.14 -17.77 -20.60
N LEU A 585 2.41 -16.77 -19.76
CA LEU A 585 3.78 -16.32 -19.47
C LEU A 585 4.60 -17.40 -18.77
N ARG A 586 3.97 -18.24 -17.95
CA ARG A 586 4.62 -19.37 -17.28
C ARG A 586 4.91 -20.49 -18.26
N PHE A 587 3.94 -20.82 -19.12
CA PHE A 587 4.11 -21.78 -20.20
C PHE A 587 5.28 -21.40 -21.11
N GLN A 588 5.37 -20.14 -21.53
CA GLN A 588 6.45 -19.66 -22.40
C GLN A 588 7.85 -19.80 -21.78
N ARG A 589 7.96 -19.77 -20.44
CA ARG A 589 9.24 -19.90 -19.73
C ARG A 589 9.61 -21.34 -19.39
N GLN A 590 8.62 -22.20 -19.16
CA GLN A 590 8.83 -23.53 -18.57
C GLN A 590 8.63 -24.68 -19.55
N SER A 591 7.89 -24.47 -20.63
CA SER A 591 7.59 -25.53 -21.61
C SER A 591 8.74 -25.69 -22.60
N LEU A 592 9.37 -26.87 -22.59
CA LEU A 592 10.36 -27.26 -23.60
C LEU A 592 9.75 -27.23 -25.02
N ASP A 593 8.50 -27.66 -25.14
CA ASP A 593 7.78 -27.68 -26.42
C ASP A 593 7.53 -26.26 -26.97
N TRP A 594 7.28 -25.29 -26.09
CA TRP A 594 7.20 -23.88 -26.50
C TRP A 594 8.55 -23.37 -26.99
N ILE A 595 9.63 -23.65 -26.26
CA ILE A 595 10.99 -23.20 -26.61
C ILE A 595 11.39 -23.76 -27.99
N ASP A 596 11.10 -25.03 -28.26
CA ASP A 596 11.35 -25.65 -29.56
C ASP A 596 10.45 -25.10 -30.66
N HIS A 597 9.15 -24.90 -30.39
CA HIS A 597 8.22 -24.27 -31.33
C HIS A 597 8.66 -22.84 -31.70
N ASP A 598 9.00 -22.02 -30.71
CA ASP A 598 9.41 -20.64 -30.91
C ASP A 598 10.76 -20.55 -31.63
N ARG A 599 11.70 -21.46 -31.34
CA ARG A 599 12.96 -21.58 -32.10
C ARG A 599 12.70 -21.91 -33.57
N ARG A 600 11.82 -22.87 -33.86
CA ARG A 600 11.44 -23.24 -35.25
C ARG A 600 10.75 -22.08 -35.96
N ARG A 601 9.81 -21.41 -35.31
CA ARG A 601 9.12 -20.22 -35.85
C ARG A 601 10.12 -19.13 -36.23
N ARG A 602 11.03 -18.77 -35.30
CA ARG A 602 12.06 -17.75 -35.56
C ARG A 602 13.02 -18.14 -36.69
N SER A 603 13.34 -19.42 -36.80
CA SER A 603 14.14 -19.94 -37.92
C SER A 603 13.41 -19.82 -39.27
N LEU A 604 12.11 -20.10 -39.31
CA LEU A 604 11.28 -19.97 -40.53
C LEU A 604 11.08 -18.50 -40.91
N GLU A 605 10.83 -17.62 -39.94
CA GLU A 605 10.74 -16.16 -40.17
C GLU A 605 12.07 -15.59 -40.65
N GLY A 606 13.19 -16.06 -40.10
CA GLY A 606 14.54 -15.72 -40.57
C GLY A 606 14.76 -16.16 -42.01
N MET A 607 14.37 -17.39 -42.36
CA MET A 607 14.46 -17.93 -43.72
C MET A 607 13.58 -17.14 -44.70
N ASP A 608 12.35 -16.80 -44.34
CA ASP A 608 11.43 -16.00 -45.18
C ASP A 608 11.96 -14.57 -45.37
N THR A 609 12.60 -14.00 -44.35
CA THR A 609 13.29 -12.70 -44.45
C THR A 609 14.46 -12.78 -45.43
N VAL A 610 15.27 -13.85 -45.37
CA VAL A 610 16.36 -14.10 -46.31
C VAL A 610 15.83 -14.30 -47.73
N LEU A 611 14.77 -15.09 -47.92
CA LEU A 611 14.13 -15.29 -49.22
C LEU A 611 13.63 -13.96 -49.82
N ARG A 612 13.00 -13.10 -49.01
CA ARG A 612 12.58 -11.75 -49.45
C ARG A 612 13.76 -10.84 -49.81
N MET A 613 14.88 -10.94 -49.11
CA MET A 613 16.11 -10.20 -49.45
C MET A 613 16.71 -10.69 -50.77
N VAL A 614 16.72 -12.01 -51.01
CA VAL A 614 17.20 -12.62 -52.26
C VAL A 614 16.30 -12.25 -53.43
N VAL A 615 14.97 -12.27 -53.27
CA VAL A 615 14.01 -11.83 -54.29
C VAL A 615 14.15 -10.33 -54.59
N LYS A 616 14.44 -9.48 -53.59
CA LYS A 616 14.74 -8.05 -53.79
C LYS A 616 16.07 -7.79 -54.49
N GLN A 617 17.02 -8.74 -54.44
CA GLN A 617 18.36 -8.59 -55.01
C GLN A 617 18.50 -9.11 -56.45
N GLN A 618 17.45 -9.70 -57.06
CA GLN A 618 17.49 -10.00 -58.49
C GLN A 618 17.51 -8.70 -59.31
N PRO A 619 18.61 -8.39 -60.05
CA PRO A 619 18.66 -7.22 -60.91
C PRO A 619 17.80 -7.47 -62.14
N ALA A 620 16.89 -6.55 -62.44
CA ALA A 620 16.24 -6.49 -63.75
C ALA A 620 17.31 -6.23 -64.83
N PHE A 621 17.67 -7.26 -65.59
CA PHE A 621 18.41 -7.08 -66.83
C PHE A 621 17.50 -6.34 -67.84
N PRO A 622 17.93 -5.21 -68.43
CA PRO A 622 17.16 -4.55 -69.46
C PRO A 622 17.29 -5.32 -70.79
N LEU A 623 16.18 -5.85 -71.28
CA LEU A 623 16.04 -6.25 -72.69
C LEU A 623 15.79 -4.99 -73.55
N PRO A 624 16.31 -4.91 -74.80
CA PRO A 624 16.09 -3.77 -75.66
C PRO A 624 14.67 -3.77 -76.27
N PHE A 625 14.12 -2.57 -76.38
CA PHE A 625 12.81 -2.11 -76.90
C PHE A 625 12.38 -2.64 -78.30
N PRO A 626 11.25 -2.19 -78.90
CA PRO A 626 9.83 -2.33 -78.50
C PRO A 626 8.92 -2.74 -79.69
N VAL A 627 7.82 -3.50 -79.53
CA VAL A 627 6.75 -3.51 -80.56
C VAL A 627 5.36 -3.66 -79.93
N ALA A 628 4.43 -2.92 -80.56
CA ALA A 628 3.04 -2.55 -80.32
C ALA A 628 2.02 -3.66 -79.93
N PRO A 629 0.79 -3.27 -79.52
CA PRO A 629 -0.18 -4.14 -78.87
C PRO A 629 -1.14 -4.78 -79.88
N ALA A 630 -1.57 -6.01 -79.64
CA ALA A 630 -2.80 -6.55 -80.21
C ALA A 630 -3.37 -7.70 -79.38
N GLU A 631 -4.68 -7.61 -79.19
CA GLU A 631 -5.59 -8.56 -78.57
C GLU A 631 -5.45 -9.99 -79.13
N SER A 632 -5.66 -11.00 -78.28
CA SER A 632 -6.76 -11.96 -78.47
C SER A 632 -6.69 -13.16 -77.52
N LYS A 633 -7.81 -13.33 -76.80
CA LYS A 633 -8.60 -14.56 -76.57
C LYS A 633 -7.94 -15.87 -76.08
N GLN A 634 -8.63 -16.36 -75.05
CA GLN A 634 -9.13 -17.73 -74.85
C GLN A 634 -8.24 -18.79 -74.18
N THR A 635 -8.52 -18.93 -72.87
CA THR A 635 -9.05 -20.13 -72.19
C THR A 635 -8.34 -21.49 -72.22
N SER A 636 -8.34 -22.09 -71.02
CA SER A 636 -8.23 -23.53 -70.68
C SER A 636 -6.79 -24.05 -70.57
N THR A 637 -6.36 -24.81 -69.56
CA THR A 637 -7.06 -25.61 -68.54
C THR A 637 -6.03 -26.15 -67.52
N THR A 638 -6.42 -26.25 -66.22
CA THR A 638 -6.02 -27.25 -65.18
C THR A 638 -4.52 -27.52 -64.90
N VAL A 639 -4.06 -27.67 -63.65
CA VAL A 639 -4.27 -28.86 -62.80
C VAL A 639 -3.96 -28.56 -61.33
N VAL A 640 -4.91 -29.02 -60.51
CA VAL A 640 -4.95 -29.38 -59.08
C VAL A 640 -3.63 -29.88 -58.47
N GLN A 641 -3.30 -29.49 -57.24
CA GLN A 641 -3.00 -30.42 -56.11
C GLN A 641 -2.72 -29.64 -54.82
N VAL A 642 -3.59 -29.77 -53.82
CA VAL A 642 -3.51 -30.77 -52.72
C VAL A 642 -2.40 -30.42 -51.71
N PHE A 643 -2.80 -29.72 -50.64
CA PHE A 643 -2.83 -30.23 -49.26
C PHE A 643 -3.32 -29.11 -48.32
N ARG A 644 -4.35 -29.40 -47.54
CA ARG A 644 -4.76 -28.64 -46.35
C ARG A 644 -5.14 -29.61 -45.26
#